data_AF-A0A966HQA6-F1
#
_entry.id   AF-A0A966HQA6-F1
#
_cell.length_a   1.000
_cell.length_b   1.000
_cell.length_c   1.000
_cell.angle_alpha   90.00
_cell.angle_beta   90.00
_cell.angle_gamma   90.00
#
_symmetry.space_group_name_H-M   'P 1'
#
loop_
_entity.id
_entity.type
_entity.pdbx_description
1 polymer ?
#
loop_
_entity_poly.entity_id
_entity_poly.type
_entity_poly.pdbx_seq_one_letter_code
_entity_poly.pdbx_strand_id
1 'polypeptide(L)'
;MAKNNYSDLANAIRFLSIDAVQKANSGHPGMPMGMADVTTILFNKFLRFNPHNPSWFNRDRFVLSAGHGSMLLYSVLYLSGYKTITIDDIKNFRQLNSICAGHPEYERDSGIETTTGPLGQGIANAVGFALAEEINREKFGDKICDHKTYVIAGDGCLMEGVSHEAMSLAGHLKLKNLILFFDNNSISIDGNTNLSISDDYKKRFASYNWDLIEINGHDHNQISKAISKVQKAKKPTVISCKTIIGYGSPNKSNTASVHGSPLGSAEIDLVRKKLKWKYPPFEIPENILKEWRKLIITGKKHEENWKKNFDKLEKNKKEELLRIKSGNLPKNFNEKISQIKDKFFENQLKTFFKKNNIEYHFINSPMFLSSRGDFKEYLEMNKKPFMANFYKIQRMKHNILMKNKQEPLGGKWSFDEDNRNKLDPKVQIPNLITFKETTHTKNIKKFLEKNFNDHPGTLEDFNYPTTRKDALNLFFDFLKKKLNLFGDFEDAISQKSHVLFHSMLSPIINLGLITPDELVKETLAFAKTNKVKINCLEGYLRQIIGWREFMRGIYQNYESKMVTTNFFKHHNKLKNSWYDGTTGIDPLDHTIKNCIKYGWTHHIERLMVVANIMNLSNIEPKLVYRWFMEMYVDSSDWVMAPNVYGMGLFSDGGIFATKPYICASSYLLKMSDFKRGDWCDVMDGLYWRFIEKNKNFFSKNYRLSMMVKILEKMDREKKQRIYLAAENFIKNNTTS
;
A
#
# COMPACT_ATOMS: atom_id res chain seq x y z
N MET A 1 49.46 -10.74 -36.02
CA MET A 1 48.18 -10.49 -35.32
C MET A 1 47.35 -9.60 -36.21
N ALA A 2 46.19 -10.07 -36.70
CA ALA A 2 45.31 -9.24 -37.52
C ALA A 2 44.89 -7.99 -36.71
N LYS A 3 45.04 -6.79 -37.29
CA LYS A 3 44.50 -5.56 -36.69
C LYS A 3 43.00 -5.77 -36.51
N ASN A 4 42.52 -5.90 -35.27
CA ASN A 4 41.08 -5.90 -35.00
C ASN A 4 40.48 -4.62 -35.56
N ASN A 5 39.62 -4.74 -36.57
CA ASN A 5 38.93 -3.59 -37.14
C ASN A 5 37.74 -3.22 -36.24
N TYR A 6 38.01 -2.53 -35.13
CA TYR A 6 36.98 -2.08 -34.19
C TYR A 6 35.90 -1.23 -34.86
N SER A 7 36.20 -0.61 -36.00
CA SER A 7 35.22 0.13 -36.82
C SER A 7 34.10 -0.79 -37.33
N ASP A 8 34.42 -2.01 -37.76
CA ASP A 8 33.41 -2.97 -38.23
C ASP A 8 32.53 -3.47 -37.07
N LEU A 9 33.14 -3.70 -35.90
CA LEU A 9 32.41 -4.07 -34.69
C LEU A 9 31.47 -2.95 -34.23
N ALA A 10 31.92 -1.69 -34.28
CA ALA A 10 31.11 -0.53 -33.97
C ALA A 10 29.99 -0.35 -35.00
N ASN A 11 30.27 -0.56 -36.29
CA ASN A 11 29.26 -0.48 -37.34
C ASN A 11 28.14 -1.51 -37.15
N ALA A 12 28.42 -2.71 -36.62
CA ALA A 12 27.37 -3.66 -36.27
C ALA A 12 26.34 -3.06 -35.27
N ILE A 13 26.81 -2.33 -34.26
CA ILE A 13 25.95 -1.61 -33.31
C ILE A 13 25.14 -0.53 -34.04
N ARG A 14 25.80 0.25 -34.90
CA ARG A 14 25.15 1.34 -35.66
C ARG A 14 24.02 0.80 -36.53
N PHE A 15 24.28 -0.23 -37.33
CA PHE A 15 23.30 -0.74 -38.28
C PHE A 15 22.15 -1.49 -37.59
N LEU A 16 22.40 -2.26 -36.52
CA LEU A 16 21.29 -2.81 -35.72
C LEU A 16 20.39 -1.71 -35.16
N SER A 17 20.99 -0.62 -34.66
CA SER A 17 20.24 0.52 -34.12
C SER A 17 19.43 1.24 -35.19
N ILE A 18 20.04 1.51 -36.34
CA ILE A 18 19.37 2.14 -37.50
C ILE A 18 18.20 1.28 -37.98
N ASP A 19 18.43 -0.01 -38.17
CA ASP A 19 17.45 -0.92 -38.75
C ASP A 19 16.26 -1.14 -37.81
N ALA A 20 16.51 -1.30 -36.50
CA ALA A 20 15.45 -1.44 -35.50
C ALA A 20 14.57 -0.20 -35.40
N VAL A 21 15.18 1.00 -35.32
CA VAL A 21 14.46 2.27 -35.29
C VAL A 21 13.66 2.47 -36.58
N GLN A 22 14.24 2.14 -37.73
CA GLN A 22 13.56 2.25 -39.02
C GLN A 22 12.37 1.31 -39.11
N LYS A 23 12.52 0.05 -38.69
CA LYS A 23 11.43 -0.93 -38.72
C LYS A 23 10.29 -0.57 -37.77
N ALA A 24 10.61 -0.06 -36.57
CA ALA A 24 9.62 0.40 -35.61
C ALA A 24 8.94 1.72 -36.02
N ASN A 25 9.49 2.42 -37.04
CA ASN A 25 9.15 3.80 -37.40
C ASN A 25 9.15 4.74 -36.18
N SER A 26 10.02 4.47 -35.21
CA SER A 26 10.05 5.13 -33.91
C SER A 26 11.37 4.82 -33.19
N GLY A 27 11.99 5.82 -32.57
CA GLY A 27 13.19 5.64 -31.74
C GLY A 27 14.32 6.62 -32.05
N HIS A 28 15.48 6.39 -31.40
CA HIS A 28 16.58 7.35 -31.34
C HIS A 28 17.86 6.73 -31.95
N PRO A 29 18.14 6.95 -33.25
CA PRO A 29 19.32 6.37 -33.90
C PRO A 29 20.60 7.19 -33.61
N GLY A 30 20.45 8.49 -33.32
CA GLY A 30 21.57 9.44 -33.22
C GLY A 30 22.63 9.08 -32.18
N MET A 31 22.23 8.91 -30.92
CA MET A 31 23.17 8.57 -29.85
C MET A 31 23.80 7.18 -30.03
N PRO A 32 23.05 6.11 -30.35
CA PRO A 32 23.66 4.81 -30.64
C PRO A 32 24.71 4.86 -31.76
N MET A 33 24.48 5.65 -32.81
CA MET A 33 25.45 5.84 -33.89
C MET A 33 26.73 6.55 -33.42
N GLY A 34 26.58 7.59 -32.59
CA GLY A 34 27.70 8.38 -32.05
C GLY A 34 28.55 7.60 -31.04
N MET A 35 27.91 6.88 -30.11
CA MET A 35 28.60 6.20 -28.99
C MET A 35 29.10 4.78 -29.32
N ALA A 36 28.82 4.26 -30.52
CA ALA A 36 29.20 2.90 -30.89
C ALA A 36 30.69 2.59 -30.69
N ASP A 37 31.60 3.51 -31.05
CA ASP A 37 33.05 3.29 -30.90
C ASP A 37 33.47 3.16 -29.42
N VAL A 38 32.96 4.03 -28.56
CA VAL A 38 33.23 4.01 -27.12
C VAL A 38 32.74 2.71 -26.50
N THR A 39 31.49 2.33 -26.81
CA THR A 39 30.88 1.09 -26.33
C THR A 39 31.63 -0.15 -26.83
N THR A 40 32.03 -0.17 -28.09
CA THR A 40 32.82 -1.28 -28.66
C THR A 40 34.12 -1.49 -27.91
N ILE A 41 34.89 -0.42 -27.66
CA ILE A 41 36.16 -0.52 -26.93
C ILE A 41 35.95 -0.91 -25.47
N LEU A 42 34.95 -0.33 -24.79
CA LEU A 42 34.60 -0.67 -23.42
C LEU A 42 34.31 -2.17 -23.27
N PHE A 43 33.37 -2.70 -24.06
CA PHE A 43 32.95 -4.10 -23.97
C PHE A 43 34.04 -5.08 -24.41
N ASN A 44 34.83 -4.76 -25.43
CA ASN A 44 35.83 -5.69 -25.94
C ASN A 44 37.10 -5.78 -25.09
N LYS A 45 37.41 -4.74 -24.31
CA LYS A 45 38.73 -4.63 -23.65
C LYS A 45 38.68 -4.46 -22.14
N PHE A 46 37.60 -3.93 -21.57
CA PHE A 46 37.61 -3.46 -20.18
C PHE A 46 36.46 -4.00 -19.33
N LEU A 47 35.24 -4.11 -19.88
CA LEU A 47 34.08 -4.57 -19.13
C LEU A 47 34.21 -6.07 -18.81
N ARG A 48 34.20 -6.43 -17.53
CA ARG A 48 34.19 -7.83 -17.08
C ARG A 48 32.74 -8.28 -16.88
N PHE A 49 32.28 -9.20 -17.71
CA PHE A 49 30.93 -9.75 -17.60
C PHE A 49 30.90 -11.18 -18.14
N ASN A 50 29.89 -11.96 -17.75
CA ASN A 50 29.60 -13.24 -18.37
C ASN A 50 28.18 -13.18 -18.96
N PRO A 51 28.02 -13.13 -20.29
CA PRO A 51 26.70 -13.04 -20.91
C PRO A 51 25.83 -14.30 -20.69
N HIS A 52 26.45 -15.45 -20.36
CA HIS A 52 25.74 -16.67 -19.98
C HIS A 52 25.46 -16.78 -18.48
N ASN A 53 25.99 -15.86 -17.67
CA ASN A 53 25.57 -15.67 -16.28
C ASN A 53 25.45 -14.17 -15.93
N PRO A 54 24.39 -13.50 -16.40
CA PRO A 54 24.17 -12.09 -16.10
C PRO A 54 24.02 -11.81 -14.59
N SER A 55 23.69 -12.83 -13.77
CA SER A 55 23.62 -12.75 -12.32
C SER A 55 24.98 -12.84 -11.59
N TRP A 56 26.10 -12.98 -12.32
CA TRP A 56 27.42 -13.07 -11.70
C TRP A 56 27.67 -11.83 -10.82
N PHE A 57 27.91 -12.09 -9.53
CA PHE A 57 27.94 -11.07 -8.48
C PHE A 57 28.95 -9.95 -8.78
N ASN A 58 30.17 -10.32 -9.14
CA ASN A 58 31.30 -9.40 -9.33
C ASN A 58 31.59 -9.06 -10.80
N ARG A 59 30.60 -9.18 -11.70
CA ARG A 59 30.71 -8.55 -13.02
C ARG A 59 30.77 -7.02 -12.85
N ASP A 60 31.34 -6.31 -13.80
CA ASP A 60 31.19 -4.85 -13.92
C ASP A 60 29.74 -4.49 -14.28
N ARG A 61 29.28 -3.32 -13.84
CA ARG A 61 27.94 -2.79 -14.16
C ARG A 61 28.03 -1.81 -15.31
N PHE A 62 27.07 -1.89 -16.23
CA PHE A 62 26.92 -0.92 -17.32
C PHE A 62 25.51 -0.30 -17.27
N VAL A 63 25.44 1.01 -17.10
CA VAL A 63 24.19 1.78 -17.04
C VAL A 63 24.12 2.73 -18.22
N LEU A 64 23.00 2.70 -18.95
CA LEU A 64 22.72 3.67 -20.00
C LEU A 64 21.80 4.77 -19.45
N SER A 65 22.37 5.84 -18.89
CA SER A 65 21.56 6.92 -18.32
C SER A 65 20.80 7.70 -19.38
N ALA A 66 21.38 7.88 -20.57
CA ALA A 66 20.69 8.41 -21.74
C ALA A 66 19.79 7.32 -22.35
N GLY A 67 18.77 6.91 -21.59
CA GLY A 67 17.95 5.72 -21.87
C GLY A 67 17.24 5.76 -23.23
N HIS A 68 17.01 6.93 -23.82
CA HIS A 68 16.39 7.05 -25.14
C HIS A 68 17.20 6.33 -26.23
N GLY A 69 18.52 6.25 -26.09
CA GLY A 69 19.42 5.50 -26.96
C GLY A 69 19.47 3.99 -26.68
N SER A 70 18.35 3.40 -26.22
CA SER A 70 18.27 2.00 -25.75
C SER A 70 18.79 0.97 -26.75
N MET A 71 18.68 1.24 -28.05
CA MET A 71 19.23 0.37 -29.10
C MET A 71 20.75 0.18 -29.02
N LEU A 72 21.51 1.12 -28.43
CA LEU A 72 22.94 0.91 -28.14
C LEU A 72 23.13 -0.28 -27.20
N LEU A 73 22.36 -0.30 -26.09
CA LEU A 73 22.41 -1.35 -25.08
C LEU A 73 21.92 -2.68 -25.66
N TYR A 74 20.76 -2.69 -26.33
CA TYR A 74 20.23 -3.94 -26.91
C TYR A 74 21.15 -4.54 -27.97
N SER A 75 21.72 -3.70 -28.84
CA SER A 75 22.67 -4.16 -29.85
C SER A 75 23.90 -4.81 -29.22
N VAL A 76 24.50 -4.19 -28.19
CA VAL A 76 25.71 -4.75 -27.56
C VAL A 76 25.39 -6.00 -26.73
N LEU A 77 24.22 -6.09 -26.08
CA LEU A 77 23.79 -7.31 -25.38
C LEU A 77 23.59 -8.46 -26.36
N TYR A 78 22.89 -8.22 -27.48
CA TYR A 78 22.72 -9.20 -28.56
C TYR A 78 24.06 -9.64 -29.12
N LEU A 79 24.98 -8.72 -29.45
CA LEU A 79 26.27 -9.04 -30.06
C LEU A 79 27.20 -9.80 -29.10
N SER A 80 27.19 -9.44 -27.81
CA SER A 80 28.14 -9.98 -26.82
C SER A 80 27.82 -11.37 -26.26
N GLY A 81 26.56 -11.77 -26.19
CA GLY A 81 26.21 -13.18 -25.85
C GLY A 81 24.92 -13.40 -25.12
N TYR A 82 24.22 -12.32 -24.75
CA TYR A 82 23.11 -12.43 -23.81
C TYR A 82 21.95 -13.18 -24.44
N LYS A 83 21.53 -14.28 -23.81
CA LYS A 83 20.45 -15.13 -24.34
C LYS A 83 19.08 -14.46 -24.31
N THR A 84 18.93 -13.47 -23.44
CA THR A 84 17.70 -12.71 -23.23
C THR A 84 17.39 -11.73 -24.36
N ILE A 85 18.38 -11.36 -25.19
CA ILE A 85 18.19 -10.47 -26.33
C ILE A 85 18.54 -11.23 -27.60
N THR A 86 17.51 -11.62 -28.35
CA THR A 86 17.64 -12.26 -29.67
C THR A 86 17.59 -11.23 -30.80
N ILE A 87 17.90 -11.67 -32.03
CA ILE A 87 17.73 -10.81 -33.20
C ILE A 87 16.26 -10.47 -33.44
N ASP A 88 15.34 -11.35 -33.06
CA ASP A 88 13.91 -11.12 -33.22
C ASP A 88 13.40 -10.11 -32.19
N ASP A 89 13.98 -10.06 -30.99
CA ASP A 89 13.72 -8.98 -30.03
C ASP A 89 14.15 -7.62 -30.59
N ILE A 90 15.35 -7.53 -31.20
CA ILE A 90 15.81 -6.31 -31.87
C ILE A 90 14.86 -5.92 -33.01
N LYS A 91 14.41 -6.88 -33.81
CA LYS A 91 13.41 -6.65 -34.87
C LYS A 91 12.03 -6.24 -34.32
N ASN A 92 11.74 -6.53 -33.06
CA ASN A 92 10.50 -6.17 -32.37
C ASN A 92 10.68 -4.98 -31.42
N PHE A 93 11.73 -4.18 -31.64
CA PHE A 93 11.96 -2.93 -30.91
C PHE A 93 10.71 -2.05 -30.85
N ARG A 94 10.38 -1.55 -29.65
CA ARG A 94 9.20 -0.73 -29.35
C ARG A 94 7.84 -1.38 -29.66
N GLN A 95 7.79 -2.70 -29.88
CA GLN A 95 6.54 -3.43 -30.00
C GLN A 95 6.07 -3.93 -28.64
N LEU A 96 4.76 -4.15 -28.51
CA LEU A 96 4.15 -4.64 -27.27
C LEU A 96 4.79 -5.98 -26.87
N ASN A 97 5.08 -6.15 -25.58
CA ASN A 97 5.68 -7.35 -24.98
C ASN A 97 7.10 -7.69 -25.47
N SER A 98 7.83 -6.75 -26.09
CA SER A 98 9.26 -6.93 -26.38
C SER A 98 10.13 -6.43 -25.23
N ILE A 99 11.17 -7.20 -24.89
CA ILE A 99 12.24 -6.76 -23.97
C ILE A 99 13.05 -5.57 -24.53
N CYS A 100 13.06 -5.39 -25.85
CA CYS A 100 13.65 -4.24 -26.53
C CYS A 100 12.66 -3.05 -26.52
N ALA A 101 12.36 -2.54 -25.33
CA ALA A 101 11.44 -1.44 -25.11
C ALA A 101 11.99 -0.07 -25.59
N GLY A 102 11.13 0.95 -25.62
CA GLY A 102 11.53 2.28 -26.08
C GLY A 102 12.60 2.96 -25.23
N HIS A 103 12.73 2.53 -23.97
CA HIS A 103 13.79 2.83 -23.01
C HIS A 103 14.14 1.52 -22.28
N PRO A 104 15.36 1.34 -21.74
CA PRO A 104 15.72 0.12 -21.03
C PRO A 104 14.88 -0.03 -19.77
N GLU A 105 14.27 -1.20 -19.62
CA GLU A 105 13.51 -1.60 -18.45
C GLU A 105 14.25 -2.76 -17.76
N TYR A 106 14.40 -2.68 -16.45
CA TYR A 106 15.04 -3.73 -15.68
C TYR A 106 14.25 -5.04 -15.79
N GLU A 107 14.93 -6.07 -16.25
CA GLU A 107 14.45 -7.45 -16.20
C GLU A 107 15.55 -8.33 -15.62
N ARG A 108 15.17 -9.28 -14.74
CA ARG A 108 16.12 -10.15 -14.06
C ARG A 108 16.93 -10.96 -15.09
N ASP A 109 18.24 -11.04 -14.88
CA ASP A 109 19.18 -11.80 -15.70
C ASP A 109 19.25 -11.36 -17.19
N SER A 110 18.75 -10.16 -17.53
CA SER A 110 18.73 -9.64 -18.90
C SER A 110 20.03 -8.96 -19.36
N GLY A 111 20.86 -8.53 -18.41
CA GLY A 111 21.98 -7.61 -18.66
C GLY A 111 21.60 -6.13 -18.62
N ILE A 112 20.31 -5.81 -18.44
CA ILE A 112 19.82 -4.45 -18.18
C ILE A 112 19.85 -4.21 -16.67
N GLU A 113 20.75 -3.35 -16.20
CA GLU A 113 21.00 -3.18 -14.76
C GLU A 113 19.89 -2.40 -14.03
N THR A 114 19.23 -1.46 -14.72
CA THR A 114 18.20 -0.60 -14.13
C THR A 114 17.32 0.01 -15.21
N THR A 115 16.09 0.37 -14.84
CA THR A 115 15.17 1.09 -15.72
C THR A 115 15.61 2.54 -15.86
N THR A 116 15.74 3.02 -17.09
CA THR A 116 16.11 4.42 -17.39
C THR A 116 15.14 4.99 -18.42
N GLY A 117 15.25 6.28 -18.71
CA GLY A 117 14.34 7.00 -19.61
C GLY A 117 14.16 8.43 -19.12
N PRO A 118 13.64 8.62 -17.89
CA PRO A 118 13.79 9.88 -17.19
C PRO A 118 15.28 10.23 -17.04
N LEU A 119 15.68 11.37 -17.58
CA LEU A 119 17.07 11.78 -17.68
C LEU A 119 17.68 11.97 -16.27
N GLY A 120 18.99 11.75 -16.16
CA GLY A 120 19.73 11.86 -14.90
C GLY A 120 19.61 10.66 -13.94
N GLN A 121 18.51 9.89 -13.99
CA GLN A 121 18.28 8.77 -13.06
C GLN A 121 19.36 7.70 -13.14
N GLY A 122 19.80 7.32 -14.35
CA GLY A 122 20.84 6.33 -14.53
C GLY A 122 22.19 6.73 -13.90
N ILE A 123 22.52 8.03 -13.84
CA ILE A 123 23.69 8.52 -13.09
C ILE A 123 23.50 8.23 -11.60
N ALA A 124 22.33 8.58 -11.04
CA ALA A 124 22.03 8.31 -9.62
C ALA A 124 22.04 6.80 -9.30
N ASN A 125 21.50 5.96 -10.18
CA ASN A 125 21.58 4.51 -10.02
C ASN A 125 23.04 4.02 -10.07
N ALA A 126 23.86 4.54 -10.99
CA ALA A 126 25.28 4.19 -11.08
C ALA A 126 26.06 4.57 -9.82
N VAL A 127 25.74 5.70 -9.18
CA VAL A 127 26.28 6.07 -7.86
C VAL A 127 25.89 5.03 -6.81
N GLY A 128 24.63 4.58 -6.80
CA GLY A 128 24.17 3.50 -5.92
C GLY A 128 24.90 2.17 -6.15
N PHE A 129 25.13 1.78 -7.41
CA PHE A 129 25.91 0.58 -7.73
C PHE A 129 27.36 0.68 -7.26
N ALA A 130 28.03 1.81 -7.48
CA ALA A 130 29.39 2.02 -7.02
C ALA A 130 29.50 2.05 -5.48
N LEU A 131 28.53 2.66 -4.79
CA LEU A 131 28.45 2.63 -3.33
C LEU A 131 28.21 1.20 -2.81
N ALA A 132 27.33 0.43 -3.46
CA ALA A 132 27.09 -0.96 -3.09
C ALA A 132 28.34 -1.84 -3.27
N GLU A 133 29.16 -1.58 -4.30
CA GLU A 133 30.45 -2.25 -4.46
C GLU A 133 31.40 -1.92 -3.30
N GLU A 134 31.53 -0.65 -2.92
CA GLU A 134 32.37 -0.23 -1.79
C GLU A 134 31.96 -0.91 -0.47
N ILE A 135 30.65 -0.93 -0.17
CA ILE A 135 30.11 -1.60 1.03
C ILE A 135 30.39 -3.11 1.00
N ASN A 136 30.16 -3.77 -0.14
CA ASN A 136 30.38 -5.20 -0.28
C ASN A 136 31.87 -5.56 -0.27
N ARG A 137 32.73 -4.68 -0.79
CA ARG A 137 34.18 -4.85 -0.75
C ARG A 137 34.70 -4.77 0.67
N GLU A 138 34.22 -3.83 1.48
CA GLU A 138 34.57 -3.77 2.90
C GLU A 138 34.15 -5.06 3.63
N LYS A 139 32.97 -5.59 3.30
CA LYS A 139 32.42 -6.78 3.95
C LYS A 139 33.12 -8.09 3.53
N PHE A 140 33.36 -8.27 2.23
CA PHE A 140 33.81 -9.54 1.66
C PHE A 140 35.26 -9.55 1.18
N GLY A 141 35.90 -8.38 1.08
CA GLY A 141 37.26 -8.20 0.58
C GLY A 141 37.34 -7.90 -0.92
N ASP A 142 38.44 -7.29 -1.31
CA ASP A 142 38.78 -6.87 -2.67
C ASP A 142 38.84 -8.04 -3.68
N LYS A 143 39.29 -9.22 -3.26
CA LYS A 143 39.31 -10.41 -4.13
C LYS A 143 37.94 -10.94 -4.51
N ILE A 144 36.89 -10.52 -3.79
CA ILE A 144 35.50 -10.93 -4.00
C ILE A 144 34.68 -9.80 -4.63
N CYS A 145 34.93 -8.55 -4.23
CA CYS A 145 34.24 -7.38 -4.74
C CYS A 145 35.24 -6.33 -5.21
N ASP A 146 35.40 -6.17 -6.51
CA ASP A 146 36.30 -5.18 -7.13
C ASP A 146 35.75 -4.61 -8.45
N HIS A 147 34.44 -4.72 -8.64
CA HIS A 147 33.82 -4.38 -9.91
C HIS A 147 33.68 -2.87 -10.13
N LYS A 148 33.69 -2.49 -11.40
CA LYS A 148 33.50 -1.11 -11.84
C LYS A 148 32.08 -0.88 -12.28
N THR A 149 31.61 0.35 -12.11
CA THR A 149 30.34 0.83 -12.64
C THR A 149 30.62 1.85 -13.73
N TYR A 150 30.22 1.51 -14.95
CA TYR A 150 30.32 2.37 -16.12
C TYR A 150 28.94 2.94 -16.44
N VAL A 151 28.86 4.25 -16.67
CA VAL A 151 27.60 4.91 -17.06
C VAL A 151 27.81 5.77 -18.29
N ILE A 152 26.93 5.66 -19.29
CA ILE A 152 26.88 6.58 -20.42
C ILE A 152 25.77 7.61 -20.16
N ALA A 153 26.10 8.89 -20.24
CA ALA A 153 25.18 10.00 -20.09
C ALA A 153 25.40 11.04 -21.21
N GLY A 154 24.34 11.71 -21.64
CA GLY A 154 24.41 12.84 -22.58
C GLY A 154 24.11 14.16 -21.87
N ASP A 155 24.05 15.24 -22.64
CA ASP A 155 23.78 16.60 -22.14
C ASP A 155 22.50 16.66 -21.29
N GLY A 156 21.42 16.04 -21.78
CA GLY A 156 20.13 15.96 -21.07
C GLY A 156 20.24 15.43 -19.64
N CYS A 157 21.07 14.40 -19.41
CA CYS A 157 21.26 13.86 -18.06
C CYS A 157 22.02 14.82 -17.14
N LEU A 158 22.93 15.62 -17.68
CA LEU A 158 23.81 16.52 -16.92
C LEU A 158 23.16 17.87 -16.61
N MET A 159 22.03 18.19 -17.25
CA MET A 159 21.18 19.35 -16.92
C MET A 159 20.24 19.06 -15.75
N GLU A 160 19.93 17.79 -15.50
CA GLU A 160 18.94 17.40 -14.49
C GLU A 160 19.47 17.54 -13.07
N GLY A 161 18.67 18.14 -12.18
CA GLY A 161 19.01 18.38 -10.78
C GLY A 161 19.47 17.13 -10.02
N VAL A 162 18.81 16.00 -10.29
CA VAL A 162 19.15 14.70 -9.68
C VAL A 162 20.58 14.25 -9.97
N SER A 163 21.12 14.61 -11.14
CA SER A 163 22.50 14.28 -11.49
C SER A 163 23.50 15.06 -10.62
N HIS A 164 23.19 16.32 -10.29
CA HIS A 164 24.04 17.17 -9.46
C HIS A 164 24.12 16.65 -8.02
N GLU A 165 22.99 16.27 -7.43
CA GLU A 165 22.94 15.67 -6.10
C GLU A 165 23.77 14.38 -6.05
N ALA A 166 23.53 13.48 -7.01
CA ALA A 166 24.22 12.20 -7.07
C ALA A 166 25.73 12.33 -7.31
N MET A 167 26.14 13.21 -8.24
CA MET A 167 27.56 13.42 -8.55
C MET A 167 28.30 14.12 -7.40
N SER A 168 27.65 15.05 -6.69
CA SER A 168 28.20 15.66 -5.48
C SER A 168 28.48 14.60 -4.41
N LEU A 169 27.50 13.73 -4.12
CA LEU A 169 27.67 12.63 -3.17
C LEU A 169 28.78 11.66 -3.59
N ALA A 170 28.82 11.27 -4.86
CA ALA A 170 29.82 10.33 -5.36
C ALA A 170 31.26 10.84 -5.20
N GLY A 171 31.49 12.13 -5.41
CA GLY A 171 32.80 12.73 -5.23
C GLY A 171 33.16 13.03 -3.78
N HIS A 172 32.17 13.32 -2.93
CA HIS A 172 32.33 13.35 -1.47
C HIS A 172 32.83 11.99 -0.95
N LEU A 173 32.19 10.89 -1.39
CA LEU A 173 32.55 9.52 -1.03
C LEU A 173 33.76 8.96 -1.79
N LYS A 174 34.31 9.73 -2.75
CA LYS A 174 35.44 9.32 -3.61
C LYS A 174 35.24 7.94 -4.26
N LEU A 175 34.05 7.69 -4.82
CA LEU A 175 33.68 6.43 -5.48
C LEU A 175 34.54 6.15 -6.74
N LYS A 176 35.77 5.66 -6.54
CA LYS A 176 36.81 5.48 -7.58
C LYS A 176 36.46 4.46 -8.66
N ASN A 177 35.50 3.59 -8.39
CA ASN A 177 35.02 2.58 -9.33
C ASN A 177 33.85 3.07 -10.19
N LEU A 178 33.43 4.32 -10.04
CA LEU A 178 32.43 4.97 -10.89
C LEU A 178 33.12 5.74 -12.04
N ILE A 179 32.83 5.33 -13.27
CA ILE A 179 33.34 5.94 -14.50
C ILE A 179 32.16 6.36 -15.37
N LEU A 180 32.06 7.67 -15.62
CA LEU A 180 31.03 8.25 -16.47
C LEU A 180 31.61 8.59 -17.84
N PHE A 181 31.00 8.07 -18.91
CA PHE A 181 31.23 8.53 -20.27
C PHE A 181 30.18 9.59 -20.59
N PHE A 182 30.64 10.83 -20.75
CA PHE A 182 29.80 11.92 -21.20
C PHE A 182 29.85 11.96 -22.73
N ASP A 183 28.73 11.61 -23.38
CA ASP A 183 28.51 11.79 -24.81
C ASP A 183 28.40 13.29 -25.12
N ASN A 184 29.54 13.94 -25.33
CA ASN A 184 29.66 15.37 -25.57
C ASN A 184 29.47 15.66 -27.07
N ASN A 185 28.23 15.47 -27.52
CA ASN A 185 27.85 15.65 -28.92
C ASN A 185 27.34 17.07 -29.23
N SER A 186 27.05 17.88 -28.19
CA SER A 186 26.59 19.27 -28.30
C SER A 186 25.20 19.46 -28.94
N ILE A 187 24.35 18.43 -28.90
CA ILE A 187 22.99 18.43 -29.45
C ILE A 187 21.99 17.90 -28.40
N SER A 188 20.91 18.66 -28.19
CA SER A 188 19.70 18.23 -27.49
C SER A 188 18.52 18.10 -28.47
N ILE A 189 17.31 17.85 -27.96
CA ILE A 189 16.08 17.84 -28.79
C ILE A 189 15.84 19.22 -29.41
N ASP A 190 16.09 20.30 -28.66
CA ASP A 190 15.84 21.67 -29.11
C ASP A 190 16.87 22.18 -30.15
N GLY A 191 17.98 21.45 -30.34
CA GLY A 191 19.04 21.86 -31.25
C GLY A 191 20.41 21.84 -30.60
N ASN A 192 21.24 22.82 -30.96
CA ASN A 192 22.56 22.99 -30.36
C ASN A 192 22.42 23.31 -28.87
N THR A 193 23.28 22.72 -28.04
CA THR A 193 23.24 22.92 -26.59
C THR A 193 23.51 24.37 -26.17
N ASN A 194 24.13 25.20 -27.02
CA ASN A 194 24.33 26.62 -26.76
C ASN A 194 23.03 27.43 -26.62
N LEU A 195 21.88 26.86 -27.00
CA LEU A 195 20.57 27.50 -26.83
C LEU A 195 20.14 27.57 -25.36
N SER A 196 20.60 26.65 -24.52
CA SER A 196 20.14 26.54 -23.11
C SER A 196 21.19 26.08 -22.11
N ILE A 197 22.41 25.72 -22.55
CA ILE A 197 23.53 25.33 -21.69
C ILE A 197 24.64 26.38 -21.80
N SER A 198 24.85 27.14 -20.72
CA SER A 198 25.88 28.20 -20.64
C SER A 198 26.86 28.00 -19.48
N ASP A 199 26.76 26.88 -18.76
CA ASP A 199 27.64 26.58 -17.64
C ASP A 199 28.99 25.98 -18.06
N ASP A 200 29.94 26.01 -17.13
CA ASP A 200 31.24 25.36 -17.28
C ASP A 200 31.18 23.97 -16.63
N TYR A 201 30.82 22.96 -17.43
CA TYR A 201 30.75 21.58 -16.96
C TYR A 201 32.09 21.07 -16.39
N LYS A 202 33.24 21.60 -16.84
CA LYS A 202 34.56 21.19 -16.35
C LYS A 202 34.76 21.67 -14.92
N LYS A 203 34.48 22.95 -14.66
CA LYS A 203 34.50 23.50 -13.30
C LYS A 203 33.46 22.84 -12.41
N ARG A 204 32.27 22.51 -12.94
CA ARG A 204 31.26 21.77 -12.20
C ARG A 204 31.75 20.39 -11.75
N PHE A 205 32.31 19.58 -12.66
CA PHE A 205 32.88 18.28 -12.28
C PHE A 205 34.05 18.41 -11.29
N ALA A 206 34.92 19.40 -11.49
CA ALA A 206 35.98 19.69 -10.53
C ALA A 206 35.42 20.05 -9.15
N SER A 207 34.35 20.86 -9.08
CA SER A 207 33.69 21.25 -7.84
C SER A 207 33.06 20.06 -7.10
N TYR A 208 32.61 19.04 -7.83
CA TYR A 208 32.15 17.77 -7.25
C TYR A 208 33.30 16.86 -6.81
N ASN A 209 34.58 17.25 -6.95
CA ASN A 209 35.74 16.39 -6.72
C ASN A 209 35.78 15.16 -7.67
N TRP A 210 35.46 15.36 -8.95
CA TRP A 210 35.67 14.37 -10.01
C TRP A 210 36.94 14.67 -10.81
N ASP A 211 37.55 13.62 -11.38
CA ASP A 211 38.54 13.80 -12.44
C ASP A 211 37.84 13.90 -13.80
N LEU A 212 38.46 14.62 -14.75
CA LEU A 212 37.97 14.77 -16.12
C LEU A 212 39.08 14.40 -17.12
N ILE A 213 38.72 13.60 -18.13
CA ILE A 213 39.56 13.29 -19.28
C ILE A 213 38.75 13.61 -20.54
N GLU A 214 39.31 14.39 -21.46
CA GLU A 214 38.68 14.69 -22.75
C GLU A 214 39.32 13.85 -23.86
N ILE A 215 38.50 13.28 -24.73
CA ILE A 215 38.94 12.46 -25.87
C ILE A 215 38.10 12.72 -27.11
N ASN A 216 38.65 12.41 -28.29
CA ASN A 216 37.84 12.15 -29.47
C ASN A 216 37.13 10.80 -29.31
N GLY A 217 35.80 10.82 -29.25
CA GLY A 217 34.94 9.64 -29.09
C GLY A 217 34.88 8.70 -30.30
N HIS A 218 35.55 9.05 -31.40
CA HIS A 218 35.71 8.20 -32.59
C HIS A 218 37.17 7.71 -32.78
N ASP A 219 38.09 8.06 -31.88
CA ASP A 219 39.47 7.57 -31.88
C ASP A 219 39.63 6.41 -30.89
N HIS A 220 39.65 5.18 -31.40
CA HIS A 220 39.79 3.96 -30.61
C HIS A 220 41.04 3.95 -29.70
N ASN A 221 42.12 4.61 -30.10
CA ASN A 221 43.33 4.69 -29.29
C ASN A 221 43.15 5.64 -28.11
N GLN A 222 42.55 6.81 -28.33
CA GLN A 222 42.26 7.75 -27.24
C GLN A 222 41.27 7.15 -26.25
N ILE A 223 40.21 6.49 -26.74
CA ILE A 223 39.23 5.77 -25.90
C ILE A 223 39.96 4.71 -25.06
N SER A 224 40.74 3.83 -25.71
CA SER A 224 41.44 2.77 -24.99
C SER A 224 42.46 3.30 -23.98
N LYS A 225 43.15 4.42 -24.27
CA LYS A 225 44.08 5.05 -23.33
C LYS A 225 43.36 5.67 -22.13
N ALA A 226 42.25 6.35 -22.36
CA ALA A 226 41.45 6.96 -21.29
C ALA A 226 40.87 5.89 -20.35
N ILE A 227 40.25 4.84 -20.89
CA ILE A 227 39.68 3.76 -20.07
C ILE A 227 40.78 3.03 -19.28
N SER A 228 41.94 2.79 -19.89
CA SER A 228 43.11 2.23 -19.18
C SER A 228 43.57 3.11 -18.01
N LYS A 229 43.59 4.44 -18.20
CA LYS A 229 44.00 5.39 -17.15
C LYS A 229 43.06 5.34 -15.95
N VAL A 230 41.74 5.32 -16.17
CA VAL A 230 40.75 5.33 -15.09
C VAL A 230 40.63 4.00 -14.33
N GLN A 231 41.25 2.92 -14.82
CA GLN A 231 41.32 1.67 -14.05
C GLN A 231 42.02 1.87 -12.70
N LYS A 232 42.95 2.84 -12.60
CA LYS A 232 43.71 3.19 -11.40
C LYS A 232 43.26 4.50 -10.76
N ALA A 233 42.05 4.96 -11.05
CA ALA A 233 41.50 6.19 -10.48
C ALA A 233 41.41 6.10 -8.94
N LYS A 234 41.49 7.27 -8.29
CA LYS A 234 41.37 7.39 -6.82
C LYS A 234 40.07 8.06 -6.37
N LYS A 235 39.28 8.55 -7.32
CA LYS A 235 38.01 9.25 -7.15
C LYS A 235 37.19 9.08 -8.45
N PRO A 236 35.88 9.35 -8.46
CA PRO A 236 35.08 9.11 -9.66
C PRO A 236 35.58 9.97 -10.83
N THR A 237 35.49 9.44 -12.04
CA THR A 237 36.08 10.08 -13.24
C THR A 237 35.06 10.19 -14.36
N VAL A 238 35.00 11.38 -14.98
CA VAL A 238 34.31 11.61 -16.24
C VAL A 238 35.30 11.49 -17.39
N ILE A 239 34.95 10.69 -18.40
CA ILE A 239 35.56 10.71 -19.72
C ILE A 239 34.59 11.45 -20.64
N SER A 240 34.91 12.69 -21.00
CA SER A 240 34.14 13.47 -21.97
C SER A 240 34.54 13.04 -23.38
N CYS A 241 33.62 12.33 -24.03
CA CYS A 241 33.77 11.80 -25.37
C CYS A 241 33.21 12.82 -26.36
N LYS A 242 34.07 13.54 -27.08
CA LYS A 242 33.60 14.39 -28.19
C LYS A 242 33.18 13.48 -29.35
N THR A 243 31.88 13.36 -29.58
CA THR A 243 31.28 12.52 -30.63
C THR A 243 30.48 13.37 -31.61
N ILE A 244 30.00 12.73 -32.68
CA ILE A 244 29.04 13.30 -33.63
C ILE A 244 27.75 12.48 -33.51
N ILE A 245 26.65 13.13 -33.10
CA ILE A 245 25.34 12.48 -33.09
C ILE A 245 24.95 12.07 -34.52
N GLY A 246 24.47 10.84 -34.71
CA GLY A 246 24.16 10.31 -36.04
C GLY A 246 25.39 10.03 -36.91
N TYR A 247 26.57 9.81 -36.30
CA TYR A 247 27.82 9.56 -37.01
C TYR A 247 27.68 8.61 -38.21
N GLY A 248 28.11 9.09 -39.37
CA GLY A 248 28.07 8.34 -40.63
C GLY A 248 26.89 8.71 -41.53
N SER A 249 25.87 9.40 -41.04
CA SER A 249 24.80 9.97 -41.87
C SER A 249 25.30 11.21 -42.62
N PRO A 250 25.32 11.24 -43.96
CA PRO A 250 25.76 12.43 -44.69
C PRO A 250 24.92 13.68 -44.43
N ASN A 251 23.59 13.53 -44.33
CA ASN A 251 22.69 14.69 -44.31
C ASN A 251 22.10 15.00 -42.92
N LYS A 252 22.07 14.02 -42.00
CA LYS A 252 21.46 14.19 -40.67
C LYS A 252 22.45 14.20 -39.51
N SER A 253 23.74 13.86 -39.72
CA SER A 253 24.76 13.94 -38.67
C SER A 253 24.82 15.35 -38.06
N ASN A 254 25.11 15.43 -36.75
CA ASN A 254 25.28 16.70 -36.04
C ASN A 254 24.05 17.63 -36.06
N THR A 255 22.84 17.05 -36.16
CA THR A 255 21.57 17.81 -36.15
C THR A 255 20.63 17.25 -35.09
N ALA A 256 19.67 18.06 -34.62
CA ALA A 256 18.59 17.55 -33.75
C ALA A 256 17.69 16.53 -34.47
N SER A 257 17.60 16.58 -35.81
CA SER A 257 16.71 15.70 -36.57
C SER A 257 17.04 14.21 -36.41
N VAL A 258 18.31 13.86 -36.21
CA VAL A 258 18.74 12.46 -36.00
C VAL A 258 18.58 12.00 -34.55
N HIS A 259 18.18 12.88 -33.63
CA HIS A 259 18.06 12.56 -32.22
C HIS A 259 16.99 11.50 -31.97
N GLY A 260 15.75 11.75 -32.41
CA GLY A 260 14.57 10.94 -32.05
C GLY A 260 13.65 10.57 -33.21
N SER A 261 14.16 10.57 -34.44
CA SER A 261 13.39 10.16 -35.61
C SER A 261 14.13 9.12 -36.46
N PRO A 262 13.42 8.21 -37.15
CA PRO A 262 14.02 7.33 -38.15
C PRO A 262 14.80 8.11 -39.22
N LEU A 263 15.89 7.50 -39.72
CA LEU A 263 16.70 8.13 -40.77
C LEU A 263 15.93 8.25 -42.08
N GLY A 264 15.10 7.25 -42.43
CA GLY A 264 14.48 7.11 -43.74
C GLY A 264 15.37 6.30 -44.70
N SER A 265 14.75 5.51 -45.57
CA SER A 265 15.44 4.55 -46.46
C SER A 265 16.56 5.19 -47.28
N ALA A 266 16.29 6.33 -47.92
CA ALA A 266 17.28 7.03 -48.73
C ALA A 266 18.53 7.44 -47.93
N GLU A 267 18.35 7.93 -46.70
CA GLU A 267 19.48 8.30 -45.83
C GLU A 267 20.23 7.06 -45.33
N ILE A 268 19.52 5.96 -45.05
CA ILE A 268 20.13 4.69 -44.66
C ILE A 268 21.04 4.15 -45.76
N ASP A 269 20.61 4.21 -47.02
CA ASP A 269 21.44 3.79 -48.16
C ASP A 269 22.73 4.62 -48.28
N LEU A 270 22.63 5.93 -48.01
CA LEU A 270 23.77 6.82 -47.97
C LEU A 270 24.73 6.50 -46.81
N VAL A 271 24.18 6.19 -45.62
CA VAL A 271 24.97 5.75 -44.47
C VAL A 271 25.69 4.43 -44.76
N ARG A 272 24.98 3.46 -45.36
CA ARG A 272 25.54 2.16 -45.78
C ARG A 272 26.71 2.34 -46.76
N LYS A 273 26.55 3.21 -47.77
CA LYS A 273 27.64 3.56 -48.71
C LYS A 273 28.82 4.23 -48.00
N LYS A 274 28.56 5.23 -47.16
CA LYS A 274 29.61 6.00 -46.44
C LYS A 274 30.41 5.15 -45.47
N LEU A 275 29.75 4.26 -44.72
CA LEU A 275 30.39 3.35 -43.76
C LEU A 275 30.80 1.99 -44.37
N LYS A 276 30.65 1.83 -45.70
CA LYS A 276 31.00 0.61 -46.45
C LYS A 276 30.31 -0.65 -45.93
N TRP A 277 29.06 -0.54 -45.48
CA TRP A 277 28.28 -1.64 -44.95
C TRP A 277 27.31 -2.19 -46.01
N LYS A 278 27.70 -3.30 -46.63
CA LYS A 278 26.99 -3.92 -47.77
C LYS A 278 25.89 -4.91 -47.40
N TYR A 279 25.72 -5.19 -46.12
CA TYR A 279 24.81 -6.23 -45.64
C TYR A 279 23.38 -5.68 -45.51
N PRO A 280 22.34 -6.49 -45.73
CA PRO A 280 20.94 -6.07 -45.60
C PRO A 280 20.55 -5.81 -44.14
N PRO A 281 19.34 -5.25 -43.89
CA PRO A 281 18.88 -4.96 -42.54
C PRO A 281 18.91 -6.18 -41.62
N PHE A 282 19.37 -5.97 -40.38
CA PHE A 282 19.49 -7.00 -39.33
C PHE A 282 20.47 -8.15 -39.65
N GLU A 283 21.23 -8.09 -40.74
CA GLU A 283 22.26 -9.07 -41.05
C GLU A 283 23.62 -8.62 -40.50
N ILE A 284 24.15 -9.38 -39.53
CA ILE A 284 25.50 -9.21 -39.02
C ILE A 284 26.43 -10.24 -39.65
N PRO A 285 27.55 -9.82 -40.27
CA PRO A 285 28.51 -10.74 -40.85
C PRO A 285 29.03 -11.76 -39.85
N GLU A 286 29.14 -13.02 -40.26
CA GLU A 286 29.52 -14.10 -39.36
C GLU A 286 30.89 -13.86 -38.69
N ASN A 287 31.85 -13.28 -39.41
CA ASN A 287 33.16 -12.91 -38.85
C ASN A 287 33.03 -11.84 -37.75
N ILE A 288 32.21 -10.81 -37.96
CA ILE A 288 31.96 -9.73 -36.98
C ILE A 288 31.26 -10.29 -35.75
N LEU A 289 30.23 -11.11 -35.94
CA LEU A 289 29.52 -11.75 -34.85
C LEU A 289 30.45 -12.68 -34.06
N LYS A 290 31.25 -13.51 -34.75
CA LYS A 290 32.26 -14.38 -34.12
C LYS A 290 33.25 -13.58 -33.26
N GLU A 291 33.72 -12.43 -33.73
CA GLU A 291 34.60 -11.56 -32.95
C GLU A 291 33.92 -11.07 -31.65
N TRP A 292 32.67 -10.58 -31.72
CA TRP A 292 31.92 -10.21 -30.53
C TRP A 292 31.66 -11.39 -29.58
N ARG A 293 31.40 -12.58 -30.13
CA ARG A 293 31.13 -13.80 -29.35
C ARG A 293 32.37 -14.36 -28.63
N LYS A 294 33.59 -13.91 -28.95
CA LYS A 294 34.78 -14.24 -28.16
C LYS A 294 34.66 -13.77 -26.71
N LEU A 295 33.84 -12.74 -26.44
CA LEU A 295 33.57 -12.25 -25.09
C LEU A 295 32.88 -13.28 -24.18
N ILE A 296 32.17 -14.26 -24.75
CA ILE A 296 31.58 -15.38 -23.98
C ILE A 296 32.69 -16.19 -23.29
N ILE A 297 33.76 -16.50 -24.03
CA ILE A 297 34.90 -17.29 -23.52
C ILE A 297 35.66 -16.49 -22.47
N THR A 298 35.94 -15.22 -22.76
CA THR A 298 36.61 -14.31 -21.83
C THR A 298 35.82 -14.12 -20.54
N GLY A 299 34.50 -13.92 -20.65
CA GLY A 299 33.59 -13.77 -19.52
C GLY A 299 33.52 -15.01 -18.62
N LYS A 300 33.43 -16.19 -19.23
CA LYS A 300 33.51 -17.47 -18.49
C LYS A 300 34.80 -17.58 -17.70
N LYS A 301 35.95 -17.23 -18.30
CA LYS A 301 37.25 -17.24 -17.62
C LYS A 301 37.33 -16.24 -16.46
N HIS A 302 36.75 -15.05 -16.60
CA HIS A 302 36.68 -14.08 -15.51
C HIS A 302 35.87 -14.61 -14.33
N GLU A 303 34.70 -15.19 -14.59
CA GLU A 303 33.86 -15.77 -13.55
C GLU A 303 34.52 -16.98 -12.88
N GLU A 304 35.15 -17.88 -13.65
CA GLU A 304 35.89 -19.03 -13.10
C GLU A 304 37.04 -18.60 -12.19
N ASN A 305 37.75 -17.53 -12.55
CA ASN A 305 38.79 -16.97 -11.69
C ASN A 305 38.21 -16.34 -10.42
N TRP A 306 37.09 -15.63 -10.52
CA TRP A 306 36.37 -15.12 -9.35
C TRP A 306 35.89 -16.26 -8.44
N LYS A 307 35.38 -17.35 -9.03
CA LYS A 307 34.92 -18.53 -8.29
C LYS A 307 36.02 -19.16 -7.45
N LYS A 308 37.27 -19.20 -7.94
CA LYS A 308 38.43 -19.66 -7.15
C LYS A 308 38.68 -18.82 -5.90
N ASN A 309 38.40 -17.52 -5.93
CA ASN A 309 38.50 -16.66 -4.75
C ASN A 309 37.29 -16.85 -3.83
N PHE A 310 36.09 -16.94 -4.41
CA PHE A 310 34.85 -17.21 -3.67
C PHE A 310 34.91 -18.54 -2.91
N ASP A 311 35.51 -19.58 -3.49
CA ASP A 311 35.64 -20.88 -2.84
C ASP A 311 36.63 -20.89 -1.67
N LYS A 312 37.54 -19.91 -1.61
CA LYS A 312 38.47 -19.69 -0.49
C LYS A 312 37.91 -18.75 0.59
N LEU A 313 36.72 -18.18 0.38
CA LEU A 313 36.10 -17.26 1.32
C LEU A 313 35.70 -18.00 2.60
N GLU A 314 35.88 -17.37 3.75
CA GLU A 314 35.44 -17.91 5.05
C GLU A 314 33.96 -18.32 5.00
N LYS A 315 33.62 -19.42 5.68
CA LYS A 315 32.28 -20.04 5.61
C LYS A 315 31.15 -19.05 5.90
N ASN A 316 31.27 -18.25 6.95
CA ASN A 316 30.31 -17.22 7.34
C ASN A 316 30.10 -16.16 6.24
N LYS A 317 31.19 -15.64 5.66
CA LYS A 317 31.15 -14.66 4.56
C LYS A 317 30.58 -15.28 3.28
N LYS A 318 30.89 -16.55 3.00
CA LYS A 318 30.34 -17.30 1.86
C LYS A 318 28.84 -17.49 1.99
N GLU A 319 28.36 -17.95 3.15
CA GLU A 319 26.92 -18.09 3.45
C GLU A 319 26.19 -16.76 3.35
N GLU A 320 26.79 -15.68 3.88
CA GLU A 320 26.21 -14.34 3.84
C GLU A 320 26.13 -13.77 2.42
N LEU A 321 27.16 -13.96 1.59
CA LEU A 321 27.12 -13.54 0.18
C LEU A 321 26.05 -14.32 -0.60
N LEU A 322 25.94 -15.63 -0.37
CA LEU A 322 24.89 -16.46 -0.98
C LEU A 322 23.49 -16.01 -0.55
N ARG A 323 23.30 -15.66 0.73
CA ARG A 323 22.05 -15.11 1.26
C ARG A 323 21.67 -13.79 0.57
N ILE A 324 22.61 -12.85 0.46
CA ILE A 324 22.38 -11.57 -0.23
C ILE A 324 22.01 -11.84 -1.69
N LYS A 325 22.74 -12.73 -2.37
CA LYS A 325 22.46 -13.10 -3.77
C LYS A 325 21.08 -13.73 -3.96
N SER A 326 20.58 -14.49 -2.97
CA SER A 326 19.26 -15.11 -3.04
C SER A 326 18.11 -14.21 -2.57
N GLY A 327 18.40 -13.02 -2.02
CA GLY A 327 17.38 -12.11 -1.48
C GLY A 327 16.74 -12.60 -0.18
N ASN A 328 17.37 -13.56 0.51
CA ASN A 328 16.85 -14.09 1.77
C ASN A 328 17.14 -13.11 2.93
N LEU A 329 16.23 -13.02 3.90
CA LEU A 329 16.43 -12.20 5.10
C LEU A 329 17.58 -12.75 5.98
N PRO A 330 18.30 -11.89 6.72
CA PRO A 330 19.34 -12.34 7.64
C PRO A 330 18.74 -13.17 8.79
N LYS A 331 19.52 -14.12 9.33
CA LYS A 331 19.05 -15.01 10.42
C LYS A 331 18.68 -14.24 11.70
N ASN A 332 19.30 -13.08 11.91
CA ASN A 332 19.03 -12.17 13.03
C ASN A 332 18.09 -11.01 12.63
N PHE A 333 17.22 -11.22 11.64
CA PHE A 333 16.16 -10.27 11.32
C PHE A 333 15.19 -10.21 12.49
N ASN A 334 15.42 -9.26 13.40
CA ASN A 334 14.63 -9.07 14.60
C ASN A 334 13.74 -7.84 14.42
N GLU A 335 12.51 -8.06 13.95
CA GLU A 335 11.55 -6.99 13.71
C GLU A 335 10.67 -6.72 14.93
N LYS A 336 10.53 -5.43 15.23
CA LYS A 336 9.50 -4.92 16.12
C LYS A 336 8.22 -4.72 15.31
N ILE A 337 7.22 -5.55 15.59
CA ILE A 337 5.96 -5.56 14.84
C ILE A 337 4.86 -4.97 15.73
N SER A 338 4.11 -4.00 15.23
CA SER A 338 2.93 -3.52 15.97
C SER A 338 1.91 -4.64 16.15
N GLN A 339 1.38 -4.80 17.36
CA GLN A 339 0.35 -5.80 17.65
C GLN A 339 -0.80 -5.76 16.64
N ILE A 340 -1.08 -6.92 16.05
CA ILE A 340 -2.19 -7.15 15.13
C ILE A 340 -3.45 -7.38 15.95
N LYS A 341 -4.57 -6.77 15.57
CA LYS A 341 -5.80 -6.81 16.37
C LYS A 341 -6.58 -8.10 16.12
N ASP A 342 -6.75 -8.46 14.87
CA ASP A 342 -7.50 -9.65 14.48
C ASP A 342 -6.65 -10.91 14.65
N LYS A 343 -7.18 -11.87 15.41
CA LYS A 343 -6.46 -13.08 15.81
C LYS A 343 -6.11 -13.96 14.62
N PHE A 344 -6.99 -14.03 13.62
CA PHE A 344 -6.74 -14.85 12.43
C PHE A 344 -5.47 -14.38 11.70
N PHE A 345 -5.34 -13.06 11.48
CA PHE A 345 -4.20 -12.50 10.77
C PHE A 345 -2.93 -12.56 11.62
N GLU A 346 -3.04 -12.31 12.93
CA GLU A 346 -1.91 -12.50 13.86
C GLU A 346 -1.39 -13.95 13.82
N ASN A 347 -2.28 -14.95 13.80
CA ASN A 347 -1.91 -16.36 13.75
C ASN A 347 -1.27 -16.76 12.41
N GLN A 348 -1.78 -16.24 11.29
CA GLN A 348 -1.15 -16.45 9.98
C GLN A 348 0.27 -15.90 9.96
N LEU A 349 0.47 -14.69 10.49
CA LEU A 349 1.80 -14.07 10.53
C LEU A 349 2.76 -14.83 11.46
N LYS A 350 2.30 -15.26 12.64
CA LYS A 350 3.11 -16.12 13.55
C LYS A 350 3.49 -17.44 12.88
N THR A 351 2.57 -18.04 12.12
CA THR A 351 2.83 -19.27 11.37
C THR A 351 3.88 -19.05 10.29
N PHE A 352 3.80 -17.92 9.58
CA PHE A 352 4.81 -17.51 8.61
C PHE A 352 6.19 -17.33 9.26
N PHE A 353 6.28 -16.63 10.39
CA PHE A 353 7.55 -16.46 11.10
C PHE A 353 8.13 -17.78 11.58
N LYS A 354 7.30 -18.64 12.18
CA LYS A 354 7.72 -19.97 12.62
C LYS A 354 8.23 -20.81 11.44
N LYS A 355 7.54 -20.81 10.30
CA LYS A 355 7.93 -21.56 9.10
C LYS A 355 9.29 -21.10 8.55
N ASN A 356 9.63 -19.82 8.71
CA ASN A 356 10.86 -19.23 8.17
C ASN A 356 11.95 -19.01 9.24
N ASN A 357 11.77 -19.52 10.46
CA ASN A 357 12.68 -19.28 11.60
C ASN A 357 13.02 -17.80 11.81
N ILE A 358 12.03 -16.92 11.68
CA ILE A 358 12.18 -15.48 11.90
C ILE A 358 11.90 -15.18 13.37
N GLU A 359 12.85 -14.52 14.04
CA GLU A 359 12.63 -13.96 15.37
C GLU A 359 11.80 -12.68 15.27
N TYR A 360 10.83 -12.50 16.16
CA TYR A 360 9.94 -11.34 16.13
C TYR A 360 9.52 -10.92 17.54
N HIS A 361 9.28 -9.62 17.70
CA HIS A 361 8.74 -9.06 18.94
C HIS A 361 7.55 -8.15 18.65
N PHE A 362 6.39 -8.49 19.21
CA PHE A 362 5.22 -7.63 19.11
C PHE A 362 5.32 -6.46 20.10
N ILE A 363 5.27 -5.24 19.57
CA ILE A 363 5.18 -4.00 20.35
C ILE A 363 3.73 -3.49 20.42
N ASN A 364 3.42 -2.69 21.44
CA ASN A 364 2.10 -2.11 21.60
C ASN A 364 1.74 -1.23 20.38
N SER A 365 0.50 -1.39 19.89
CA SER A 365 0.00 -0.58 18.78
C SER A 365 -0.52 0.77 19.31
N PRO A 366 -0.25 1.90 18.63
CA PRO A 366 -0.79 3.21 19.01
C PRO A 366 -2.31 3.31 18.78
N MET A 367 -2.93 2.28 18.20
CA MET A 367 -4.37 2.20 17.97
C MET A 367 -5.20 1.95 19.24
N PHE A 368 -4.54 1.81 20.39
CA PHE A 368 -5.19 1.57 21.68
C PHE A 368 -4.44 2.28 22.79
N LEU A 369 -5.19 2.78 23.77
CA LEU A 369 -4.62 3.38 24.98
C LEU A 369 -4.11 2.33 25.96
N SER A 370 -4.76 1.16 25.99
CA SER A 370 -4.41 0.07 26.88
C SER A 370 -3.59 -1.02 26.19
N SER A 371 -2.63 -1.55 26.92
CA SER A 371 -1.92 -2.76 26.51
C SER A 371 -2.80 -4.01 26.68
N ARG A 372 -2.43 -5.12 26.02
CA ARG A 372 -3.08 -6.41 26.31
C ARG A 372 -2.83 -6.89 27.75
N GLY A 373 -1.70 -6.48 28.35
CA GLY A 373 -1.37 -6.77 29.75
C GLY A 373 -2.33 -6.06 30.71
N ASP A 374 -2.59 -4.77 30.46
CA ASP A 374 -3.50 -3.96 31.28
C ASP A 374 -4.89 -4.60 31.40
N PHE A 375 -5.41 -5.18 30.31
CA PHE A 375 -6.70 -5.84 30.33
C PHE A 375 -6.67 -7.18 31.06
N LYS A 376 -5.55 -7.91 31.03
CA LYS A 376 -5.40 -9.15 31.80
C LYS A 376 -5.36 -8.87 33.30
N GLU A 377 -4.59 -7.87 33.72
CA GLU A 377 -4.56 -7.40 35.12
C GLU A 377 -5.98 -7.00 35.59
N TYR A 378 -6.72 -6.30 34.73
CA TYR A 378 -8.11 -5.97 34.99
C TYR A 378 -8.98 -7.22 35.23
N LEU A 379 -8.83 -8.27 34.40
CA LEU A 379 -9.57 -9.53 34.57
C LEU A 379 -9.18 -10.27 35.86
N GLU A 380 -7.92 -10.24 36.26
CA GLU A 380 -7.45 -10.84 37.52
C GLU A 380 -8.09 -10.19 38.75
N MET A 381 -8.35 -8.88 38.69
CA MET A 381 -9.00 -8.12 39.77
C MET A 381 -10.53 -8.24 39.77
N ASN A 382 -11.16 -8.79 38.72
CA ASN A 382 -12.61 -8.77 38.55
C ASN A 382 -13.16 -10.16 38.19
N LYS A 383 -14.04 -10.71 39.04
CA LYS A 383 -14.69 -12.02 38.81
C LYS A 383 -15.43 -12.13 37.47
N LYS A 384 -15.92 -11.00 36.93
CA LYS A 384 -16.52 -10.88 35.61
C LYS A 384 -16.11 -9.55 34.97
N PRO A 385 -15.94 -9.52 33.64
CA PRO A 385 -15.64 -8.28 32.93
C PRO A 385 -16.89 -7.38 32.88
N PHE A 386 -16.79 -6.23 33.52
CA PHE A 386 -17.78 -5.15 33.50
C PHE A 386 -17.16 -3.86 32.95
N MET A 387 -17.71 -3.37 31.83
CA MET A 387 -17.24 -2.15 31.18
C MET A 387 -17.13 -0.98 32.17
N ALA A 388 -18.14 -0.78 33.03
CA ALA A 388 -18.14 0.32 33.99
C ALA A 388 -16.91 0.31 34.93
N ASN A 389 -16.47 -0.87 35.38
CA ASN A 389 -15.27 -0.99 36.23
C ASN A 389 -13.99 -0.70 35.41
N PHE A 390 -13.92 -1.27 34.20
CA PHE A 390 -12.79 -1.03 33.30
C PHE A 390 -12.65 0.46 32.96
N TYR A 391 -13.76 1.13 32.62
CA TYR A 391 -13.79 2.55 32.29
C TYR A 391 -13.32 3.45 33.44
N LYS A 392 -13.70 3.14 34.69
CA LYS A 392 -13.17 3.84 35.87
C LYS A 392 -11.65 3.74 35.96
N ILE A 393 -11.11 2.54 35.75
CA ILE A 393 -9.66 2.28 35.73
C ILE A 393 -8.99 3.10 34.63
N GLN A 394 -9.55 3.12 33.42
CA GLN A 394 -9.03 3.90 32.29
C GLN A 394 -8.97 5.40 32.63
N ARG A 395 -10.05 5.96 33.18
CA ARG A 395 -10.09 7.37 33.56
C ARG A 395 -9.04 7.73 34.61
N MET A 396 -8.88 6.90 35.64
CA MET A 396 -7.85 7.10 36.67
C MET A 396 -6.44 6.98 36.09
N LYS A 397 -6.17 5.92 35.32
CA LYS A 397 -4.86 5.64 34.72
C LYS A 397 -4.39 6.77 33.81
N HIS A 398 -5.29 7.29 32.98
CA HIS A 398 -4.96 8.31 31.97
C HIS A 398 -5.31 9.74 32.43
N ASN A 399 -5.79 9.91 33.67
CA ASN A 399 -6.21 11.20 34.22
C ASN A 399 -7.26 11.94 33.34
N ILE A 400 -8.24 11.20 32.81
CA ILE A 400 -9.24 11.73 31.87
C ILE A 400 -10.52 12.13 32.61
N LEU A 401 -10.89 13.42 32.47
CA LEU A 401 -12.01 14.05 33.16
C LEU A 401 -11.93 13.89 34.69
N MET A 402 -10.74 13.93 35.28
CA MET A 402 -10.57 13.72 36.72
C MET A 402 -10.42 15.07 37.44
N LYS A 403 -11.04 15.26 38.61
CA LYS A 403 -10.85 16.45 39.45
C LYS A 403 -9.51 16.39 40.21
N ASN A 404 -9.19 15.20 40.69
CA ASN A 404 -7.92 14.78 41.25
C ASN A 404 -7.69 13.31 40.83
N LYS A 405 -6.59 12.65 41.20
CA LYS A 405 -6.31 11.27 40.76
C LYS A 405 -7.36 10.21 41.19
N GLN A 406 -8.37 10.55 41.99
CA GLN A 406 -9.36 9.61 42.54
C GLN A 406 -10.82 9.97 42.21
N GLU A 407 -11.17 11.25 42.09
CA GLU A 407 -12.54 11.73 41.94
C GLU A 407 -12.86 12.14 40.49
N PRO A 408 -14.00 11.70 39.93
CA PRO A 408 -14.41 12.11 38.59
C PRO A 408 -14.90 13.57 38.58
N LEU A 409 -14.52 14.31 37.53
CA LEU A 409 -15.08 15.63 37.24
C LEU A 409 -16.61 15.54 37.08
N GLY A 410 -17.33 16.47 37.70
CA GLY A 410 -18.79 16.48 37.73
C GLY A 410 -19.42 15.52 38.76
N GLY A 411 -18.61 14.85 39.59
CA GLY A 411 -19.09 14.03 40.72
C GLY A 411 -19.69 12.67 40.32
N LYS A 412 -19.79 12.36 39.03
CA LYS A 412 -20.28 11.06 38.52
C LYS A 412 -19.26 10.42 37.61
N TRP A 413 -19.17 9.09 37.68
CA TRP A 413 -18.33 8.32 36.77
C TRP A 413 -18.90 8.23 35.35
N SER A 414 -20.23 8.31 35.21
CA SER A 414 -20.97 8.25 33.95
C SER A 414 -22.21 9.13 34.02
N PHE A 415 -22.55 9.76 32.90
CA PHE A 415 -23.76 10.56 32.70
C PHE A 415 -24.73 9.90 31.71
N ASP A 416 -24.64 8.59 31.51
CA ASP A 416 -25.43 7.82 30.53
C ASP A 416 -26.96 7.97 30.68
N GLU A 417 -27.45 8.19 31.90
CA GLU A 417 -28.88 8.37 32.15
C GLU A 417 -29.42 9.69 31.57
N ASP A 418 -28.54 10.67 31.36
CA ASP A 418 -28.87 11.99 30.81
C ASP A 418 -28.85 11.98 29.25
N ASN A 419 -28.47 10.87 28.62
CA ASN A 419 -28.17 10.75 27.18
C ASN A 419 -29.28 10.08 26.34
N ARG A 420 -30.54 10.14 26.79
CA ARG A 420 -31.63 9.32 26.23
C ARG A 420 -32.84 10.13 25.76
N ASN A 421 -32.62 11.35 25.26
CA ASN A 421 -33.72 12.17 24.77
C ASN A 421 -34.13 11.74 23.36
N LYS A 422 -35.43 11.82 23.09
CA LYS A 422 -35.95 11.77 21.72
C LYS A 422 -35.52 13.05 20.98
N LEU A 423 -35.21 12.95 19.69
CA LEU A 423 -34.94 14.14 18.86
C LEU A 423 -36.16 15.08 18.85
N ASP A 424 -35.98 16.30 19.35
CA ASP A 424 -36.97 17.37 19.24
C ASP A 424 -37.04 17.85 17.78
N PRO A 425 -38.23 17.91 17.15
CA PRO A 425 -38.39 18.39 15.77
C PRO A 425 -37.80 19.78 15.48
N LYS A 426 -37.63 20.63 16.51
CA LYS A 426 -37.05 21.98 16.40
C LYS A 426 -35.52 21.98 16.38
N VAL A 427 -34.87 20.89 16.81
CA VAL A 427 -33.41 20.81 16.84
C VAL A 427 -32.90 20.64 15.41
N GLN A 428 -32.02 21.55 15.00
CA GLN A 428 -31.41 21.52 13.67
C GLN A 428 -30.27 20.49 13.63
N ILE A 429 -30.34 19.57 12.66
CA ILE A 429 -29.28 18.60 12.41
C ILE A 429 -28.21 19.27 11.52
N PRO A 430 -26.92 19.28 11.91
CA PRO A 430 -25.87 19.84 11.07
C PRO A 430 -25.70 19.08 9.75
N ASN A 431 -25.45 19.81 8.67
CA ASN A 431 -25.09 19.21 7.37
C ASN A 431 -23.80 18.39 7.48
N LEU A 432 -23.74 17.28 6.74
CA LEU A 432 -22.54 16.47 6.64
C LEU A 432 -21.47 17.20 5.82
N ILE A 433 -20.23 17.12 6.28
CA ILE A 433 -19.07 17.56 5.52
C ILE A 433 -18.88 16.65 4.30
N THR A 434 -18.47 17.21 3.15
CA THR A 434 -18.21 16.48 1.91
C THR A 434 -16.72 16.48 1.58
N PHE A 435 -16.19 15.36 1.11
CA PHE A 435 -14.79 15.22 0.74
C PHE A 435 -14.59 15.13 -0.76
N LYS A 436 -13.50 15.72 -1.26
CA LYS A 436 -13.12 15.59 -2.67
C LYS A 436 -12.40 14.26 -2.88
N GLU A 437 -12.86 13.47 -3.85
CA GLU A 437 -12.19 12.22 -4.19
C GLU A 437 -10.77 12.45 -4.72
N THR A 438 -9.81 11.69 -4.17
CA THR A 438 -8.44 11.65 -4.68
C THR A 438 -8.37 10.85 -5.99
N THR A 439 -7.27 11.00 -6.73
CA THR A 439 -7.02 10.17 -7.93
C THR A 439 -7.00 8.67 -7.57
N HIS A 440 -6.45 8.31 -6.41
CA HIS A 440 -6.45 6.92 -5.93
C HIS A 440 -7.87 6.42 -5.64
N THR A 441 -8.69 7.23 -4.96
CA THR A 441 -10.08 6.90 -4.66
C THR A 441 -10.86 6.62 -5.94
N LYS A 442 -10.72 7.48 -6.96
CA LYS A 442 -11.38 7.29 -8.27
C LYS A 442 -10.97 6.00 -8.96
N ASN A 443 -9.68 5.67 -8.95
CA ASN A 443 -9.17 4.46 -9.57
C ASN A 443 -9.64 3.20 -8.82
N ILE A 444 -9.65 3.25 -7.49
CA ILE A 444 -10.13 2.14 -6.65
C ILE A 444 -11.64 1.93 -6.84
N LYS A 445 -12.46 2.99 -6.89
CA LYS A 445 -13.91 2.85 -7.14
C LYS A 445 -14.19 2.09 -8.44
N LYS A 446 -13.52 2.48 -9.54
CA LYS A 446 -13.63 1.77 -10.83
C LYS A 446 -13.19 0.31 -10.73
N PHE A 447 -12.12 0.03 -9.98
CA PHE A 447 -11.66 -1.34 -9.76
C PHE A 447 -12.69 -2.14 -8.96
N LEU A 448 -13.28 -1.56 -7.91
CA LEU A 448 -14.28 -2.24 -7.09
C LEU A 448 -15.57 -2.52 -7.88
N GLU A 449 -16.08 -1.54 -8.62
CA GLU A 449 -17.26 -1.69 -9.50
C GLU A 449 -17.06 -2.77 -10.57
N LYS A 450 -15.83 -2.95 -11.05
CA LYS A 450 -15.52 -3.97 -12.04
C LYS A 450 -15.42 -5.39 -11.44
N ASN A 451 -14.85 -5.51 -10.24
CA ASN A 451 -14.43 -6.81 -9.70
C ASN A 451 -15.30 -7.33 -8.55
N PHE A 452 -16.17 -6.50 -7.95
CA PHE A 452 -16.97 -6.82 -6.76
C PHE A 452 -18.38 -6.22 -6.85
N ASN A 453 -18.99 -6.23 -8.05
CA ASN A 453 -20.34 -5.68 -8.27
C ASN A 453 -21.48 -6.53 -7.66
N ASP A 454 -21.16 -7.74 -7.20
CA ASP A 454 -22.05 -8.67 -6.52
C ASP A 454 -22.04 -8.49 -4.99
N HIS A 455 -21.16 -7.64 -4.46
CA HIS A 455 -21.12 -7.32 -3.03
C HIS A 455 -22.26 -6.37 -2.64
N PRO A 456 -22.80 -6.48 -1.41
CA PRO A 456 -23.85 -5.57 -0.96
C PRO A 456 -23.34 -4.13 -0.80
N GLY A 457 -24.19 -3.18 -1.21
CA GLY A 457 -23.94 -1.74 -1.07
C GLY A 457 -23.70 -1.02 -2.40
N THR A 458 -23.49 0.29 -2.33
CA THR A 458 -23.17 1.14 -3.48
C THR A 458 -22.03 2.11 -3.16
N LEU A 459 -21.31 2.56 -4.20
CA LEU A 459 -20.26 3.58 -4.10
C LEU A 459 -20.72 4.96 -4.57
N GLU A 460 -21.99 5.11 -4.96
CA GLU A 460 -22.57 6.34 -5.50
C GLU A 460 -22.46 7.50 -4.49
N ASP A 461 -22.84 7.26 -3.24
CA ASP A 461 -22.79 8.25 -2.15
C ASP A 461 -21.54 8.16 -1.26
N PHE A 462 -20.44 7.60 -1.79
CA PHE A 462 -19.20 7.44 -1.02
C PHE A 462 -18.68 8.81 -0.52
N ASN A 463 -18.68 9.01 0.80
CA ASN A 463 -18.25 10.27 1.43
C ASN A 463 -17.44 10.03 2.72
N TYR A 464 -16.40 9.19 2.64
CA TYR A 464 -15.46 8.97 3.74
C TYR A 464 -14.10 9.62 3.46
N PRO A 465 -13.42 10.13 4.49
CA PRO A 465 -12.08 10.66 4.31
C PRO A 465 -11.08 9.53 4.03
N THR A 466 -10.41 9.61 2.88
CA THR A 466 -9.34 8.67 2.47
C THR A 466 -7.94 9.21 2.73
N THR A 467 -7.83 10.38 3.35
CA THR A 467 -6.56 11.01 3.73
C THR A 467 -6.58 11.40 5.19
N ARG A 468 -5.40 11.48 5.82
CA ARG A 468 -5.28 11.96 7.21
C ARG A 468 -5.77 13.40 7.38
N LYS A 469 -5.56 14.26 6.38
CA LYS A 469 -6.05 15.65 6.40
C LYS A 469 -7.58 15.69 6.49
N ASP A 470 -8.26 14.91 5.64
CA ASP A 470 -9.72 14.87 5.61
C ASP A 470 -10.30 14.20 6.87
N ALA A 471 -9.60 13.19 7.40
CA ALA A 471 -9.95 12.57 8.67
C ALA A 471 -9.94 13.60 9.82
N LEU A 472 -8.92 14.46 9.88
CA LEU A 472 -8.85 15.52 10.88
C LEU A 472 -9.95 16.57 10.67
N ASN A 473 -10.25 16.91 9.41
CA ASN A 473 -11.37 17.80 9.08
C ASN A 473 -12.71 17.26 9.59
N LEU A 474 -12.99 15.96 9.38
CA LEU A 474 -14.19 15.30 9.91
C LEU A 474 -14.26 15.39 11.43
N PHE A 475 -13.14 15.11 12.11
CA PHE A 475 -13.07 15.15 13.57
C PHE A 475 -13.31 16.56 14.13
N PHE A 476 -12.63 17.57 13.60
CA PHE A 476 -12.83 18.95 14.07
C PHE A 476 -14.21 19.52 13.70
N ASP A 477 -14.81 19.07 12.60
CA ASP A 477 -16.21 19.38 12.27
C ASP A 477 -17.17 18.80 13.32
N PHE A 478 -16.97 17.54 13.72
CA PHE A 478 -17.73 16.91 14.80
C PHE A 478 -17.60 17.69 16.12
N LEU A 479 -16.37 18.04 16.54
CA LEU A 479 -16.15 18.81 17.77
C LEU A 479 -16.93 20.13 17.77
N LYS A 480 -16.88 20.86 16.66
CA LYS A 480 -17.51 22.18 16.53
C LYS A 480 -19.03 22.12 16.43
N LYS A 481 -19.57 21.19 15.64
CA LYS A 481 -20.99 21.21 15.25
C LYS A 481 -21.86 20.21 16.00
N LYS A 482 -21.28 19.12 16.51
CA LYS A 482 -22.04 17.96 16.96
C LYS A 482 -21.77 17.56 18.40
N LEU A 483 -20.55 17.70 18.89
CA LEU A 483 -20.16 17.22 20.23
C LEU A 483 -21.10 17.73 21.33
N ASN A 484 -21.51 19.00 21.31
CA ASN A 484 -22.32 19.58 22.39
C ASN A 484 -23.77 19.05 22.48
N LEU A 485 -24.21 18.25 21.49
CA LEU A 485 -25.51 17.58 21.45
C LEU A 485 -25.36 16.06 21.31
N PHE A 486 -24.13 15.53 21.30
CA PHE A 486 -23.84 14.11 21.14
C PHE A 486 -24.56 13.27 22.19
N GLY A 487 -24.39 13.62 23.47
CA GLY A 487 -24.98 12.87 24.58
C GLY A 487 -26.49 12.98 24.57
N ASP A 488 -27.04 14.17 24.41
CA ASP A 488 -28.49 14.42 24.49
C ASP A 488 -29.31 13.49 23.57
N PHE A 489 -28.78 13.19 22.37
CA PHE A 489 -29.46 12.41 21.33
C PHE A 489 -28.72 11.11 20.96
N GLU A 490 -27.91 10.55 21.87
CA GLU A 490 -27.08 9.37 21.62
C GLU A 490 -27.89 8.13 21.20
N ASP A 491 -29.10 8.00 21.75
CA ASP A 491 -30.05 6.90 21.47
C ASP A 491 -31.21 7.29 20.52
N ALA A 492 -31.23 8.53 20.00
CA ALA A 492 -32.32 8.98 19.13
C ALA A 492 -32.17 8.42 17.70
N ILE A 493 -33.28 8.05 17.06
CA ILE A 493 -33.32 7.60 15.65
C ILE A 493 -34.16 8.61 14.85
N SER A 494 -33.73 8.97 13.64
CA SER A 494 -34.54 9.84 12.77
C SER A 494 -34.38 9.50 11.30
N GLN A 495 -35.50 9.48 10.59
CA GLN A 495 -35.52 9.35 9.14
C GLN A 495 -34.88 10.55 8.41
N LYS A 496 -34.64 11.66 9.11
CA LYS A 496 -34.02 12.88 8.54
C LYS A 496 -32.50 12.80 8.43
N SER A 497 -31.84 11.93 9.19
CA SER A 497 -30.38 11.81 9.18
C SER A 497 -29.93 10.45 9.69
N HIS A 498 -29.09 9.78 8.90
CA HIS A 498 -28.43 8.54 9.30
C HIS A 498 -27.29 8.75 10.32
N VAL A 499 -26.83 9.99 10.54
CA VAL A 499 -25.69 10.30 11.44
C VAL A 499 -26.08 11.09 12.67
N LEU A 500 -27.09 11.96 12.60
CA LEU A 500 -27.43 12.89 13.68
C LEU A 500 -26.18 13.62 14.22
N PHE A 501 -25.94 13.52 15.52
CA PHE A 501 -24.83 14.14 16.23
C PHE A 501 -23.65 13.18 16.46
N HIS A 502 -23.62 12.01 15.80
CA HIS A 502 -22.49 11.10 15.87
C HIS A 502 -21.29 11.59 15.04
N SER A 503 -20.10 11.11 15.40
CA SER A 503 -18.84 11.56 14.82
C SER A 503 -18.50 10.93 13.48
N MET A 504 -19.04 9.74 13.17
CA MET A 504 -18.70 8.94 11.97
C MET A 504 -17.19 8.59 11.87
N LEU A 505 -16.47 8.62 12.99
CA LEU A 505 -15.02 8.40 13.03
C LEU A 505 -14.59 6.94 13.18
N SER A 506 -15.52 6.00 13.42
CA SER A 506 -15.18 4.59 13.63
C SER A 506 -14.35 3.97 12.48
N PRO A 507 -14.65 4.20 11.18
CA PRO A 507 -13.82 3.63 10.10
C PRO A 507 -12.39 4.20 10.13
N ILE A 508 -12.27 5.47 10.51
CA ILE A 508 -11.01 6.23 10.49
C ILE A 508 -10.09 5.82 11.63
N ILE A 509 -10.65 5.65 12.82
CA ILE A 509 -9.91 5.20 14.01
C ILE A 509 -9.52 3.73 13.86
N ASN A 510 -10.37 2.90 13.23
CA ASN A 510 -10.10 1.48 13.03
C ASN A 510 -9.05 1.22 11.92
N LEU A 511 -8.87 2.16 10.99
CA LEU A 511 -7.77 2.14 10.02
C LEU A 511 -6.47 2.76 10.56
N GLY A 512 -6.54 3.57 11.62
CA GLY A 512 -5.37 4.23 12.22
C GLY A 512 -4.97 5.54 11.54
N LEU A 513 -5.87 6.17 10.78
CA LEU A 513 -5.64 7.50 10.20
C LEU A 513 -5.59 8.60 11.29
N ILE A 514 -6.27 8.35 12.42
CA ILE A 514 -6.18 9.12 13.67
C ILE A 514 -6.16 8.12 14.84
N THR A 515 -5.34 8.37 15.85
CA THR A 515 -5.24 7.50 17.03
C THR A 515 -6.26 7.89 18.11
N PRO A 516 -6.68 6.94 18.98
CA PRO A 516 -7.53 7.28 20.13
C PRO A 516 -6.90 8.32 21.07
N ASP A 517 -5.58 8.28 21.26
CA ASP A 517 -4.85 9.24 22.10
C ASP A 517 -4.97 10.68 21.56
N GLU A 518 -4.78 10.85 20.25
CA GLU A 518 -4.98 12.14 19.58
C GLU A 518 -6.42 12.64 19.76
N LEU A 519 -7.43 11.78 19.53
CA LEU A 519 -8.84 12.16 19.69
C LEU A 519 -9.15 12.62 21.12
N VAL A 520 -8.68 11.87 22.12
CA VAL A 520 -8.91 12.22 23.53
C VAL A 520 -8.27 13.55 23.88
N LYS A 521 -7.00 13.75 23.51
CA LYS A 521 -6.26 14.99 23.81
C LYS A 521 -6.91 16.21 23.17
N GLU A 522 -7.23 16.12 21.89
CA GLU A 522 -7.83 17.23 21.14
C GLU A 522 -9.27 17.51 21.59
N THR A 523 -10.06 16.49 21.91
CA THR A 523 -11.42 16.68 22.46
C THR A 523 -11.37 17.40 23.81
N LEU A 524 -10.45 17.00 24.69
CA LEU A 524 -10.27 17.65 26.00
C LEU A 524 -9.73 19.08 25.84
N ALA A 525 -8.82 19.31 24.90
CA ALA A 525 -8.31 20.66 24.60
C ALA A 525 -9.44 21.57 24.08
N PHE A 526 -10.27 21.06 23.17
CA PHE A 526 -11.44 21.77 22.66
C PHE A 526 -12.44 22.12 23.78
N ALA A 527 -12.72 21.19 24.69
CA ALA A 527 -13.64 21.41 25.81
C ALA A 527 -13.12 22.39 26.88
N LYS A 528 -11.81 22.70 26.91
CA LYS A 528 -11.26 23.74 27.80
C LYS A 528 -11.57 25.15 27.30
N THR A 529 -11.63 25.35 25.98
CA THR A 529 -11.83 26.65 25.35
C THR A 529 -13.26 26.86 24.87
N ASN A 530 -14.07 25.81 24.79
CA ASN A 530 -15.46 25.84 24.35
C ASN A 530 -16.38 25.27 25.42
N LYS A 531 -17.56 25.87 25.59
CA LYS A 531 -18.58 25.34 26.52
C LYS A 531 -19.20 24.07 25.94
N VAL A 532 -18.77 22.90 26.46
CA VAL A 532 -19.33 21.59 26.10
C VAL A 532 -20.07 21.01 27.32
N LYS A 533 -21.30 20.52 27.13
CA LYS A 533 -22.06 19.84 28.19
C LYS A 533 -21.32 18.60 28.68
N ILE A 534 -21.27 18.39 29.99
CA ILE A 534 -20.49 17.30 30.60
C ILE A 534 -21.00 15.91 30.19
N ASN A 535 -22.31 15.72 30.05
CA ASN A 535 -22.90 14.44 29.61
C ASN A 535 -22.49 14.07 28.18
N CYS A 536 -22.36 15.08 27.32
CA CYS A 536 -21.90 14.90 25.94
C CYS A 536 -20.40 14.62 25.87
N LEU A 537 -19.59 15.38 26.61
CA LEU A 537 -18.13 15.19 26.66
C LEU A 537 -17.74 13.83 27.25
N GLU A 538 -18.31 13.49 28.41
CA GLU A 538 -18.09 12.21 29.07
C GLU A 538 -18.63 11.06 28.22
N GLY A 539 -19.84 11.19 27.68
CA GLY A 539 -20.45 10.18 26.82
C GLY A 539 -19.57 9.84 25.62
N TYR A 540 -19.11 10.85 24.87
CA TYR A 540 -18.23 10.63 23.71
C TYR A 540 -16.91 9.95 24.10
N LEU A 541 -16.23 10.44 25.15
CA LEU A 541 -14.97 9.85 25.61
C LEU A 541 -15.17 8.43 26.14
N ARG A 542 -16.30 8.13 26.79
CA ARG A 542 -16.67 6.79 27.26
C ARG A 542 -16.82 5.77 26.14
N GLN A 543 -17.30 6.18 24.97
CA GLN A 543 -17.33 5.30 23.79
C GLN A 543 -15.92 4.91 23.33
N ILE A 544 -14.95 5.84 23.40
CA ILE A 544 -13.57 5.63 22.92
C ILE A 544 -12.72 4.90 23.95
N ILE A 545 -12.52 5.46 25.15
CA ILE A 545 -11.60 4.91 26.15
C ILE A 545 -12.24 3.79 26.97
N GLY A 546 -13.58 3.72 26.97
CA GLY A 546 -14.35 2.68 27.65
C GLY A 546 -14.70 1.55 26.69
N TRP A 547 -15.78 1.72 25.92
CA TRP A 547 -16.35 0.66 25.11
C TRP A 547 -15.37 0.11 24.06
N ARG A 548 -14.74 0.96 23.23
CA ARG A 548 -13.83 0.49 22.17
C ARG A 548 -12.63 -0.31 22.72
N GLU A 549 -11.97 0.21 23.75
CA GLU A 549 -10.87 -0.49 24.44
C GLU A 549 -11.34 -1.80 25.09
N PHE A 550 -12.51 -1.77 25.74
CA PHE A 550 -13.11 -2.94 26.38
C PHE A 550 -13.47 -4.04 25.38
N MET A 551 -14.04 -3.69 24.21
CA MET A 551 -14.38 -4.66 23.16
C MET A 551 -13.14 -5.39 22.64
N ARG A 552 -12.05 -4.65 22.39
CA ARG A 552 -10.76 -5.26 22.05
C ARG A 552 -10.31 -6.24 23.14
N GLY A 553 -10.38 -5.84 24.41
CA GLY A 553 -10.02 -6.69 25.54
C GLY A 553 -10.86 -7.96 25.62
N ILE A 554 -12.19 -7.85 25.45
CA ILE A 554 -13.10 -8.99 25.41
C ILE A 554 -12.74 -9.93 24.26
N TYR A 555 -12.56 -9.42 23.04
CA TYR A 555 -12.18 -10.24 21.90
C TYR A 555 -10.87 -11.01 22.12
N GLN A 556 -9.85 -10.33 22.65
CA GLN A 556 -8.55 -10.95 22.89
C GLN A 556 -8.62 -12.12 23.89
N ASN A 557 -9.57 -12.10 24.83
CA ASN A 557 -9.65 -13.09 25.90
C ASN A 557 -10.81 -14.11 25.74
N TYR A 558 -11.85 -13.79 24.96
CA TYR A 558 -13.10 -14.57 24.94
C TYR A 558 -13.63 -14.92 23.54
N GLU A 559 -12.93 -14.59 22.45
CA GLU A 559 -13.41 -14.82 21.07
C GLU A 559 -13.86 -16.26 20.79
N SER A 560 -13.06 -17.26 21.12
CA SER A 560 -13.43 -18.68 20.95
C SER A 560 -14.78 -19.03 21.60
N LYS A 561 -15.04 -18.55 22.82
CA LYS A 561 -16.33 -18.76 23.49
C LYS A 561 -17.47 -18.03 22.77
N MET A 562 -17.25 -16.78 22.33
CA MET A 562 -18.29 -16.01 21.63
C MET A 562 -18.71 -16.67 20.32
N VAL A 563 -17.75 -17.14 19.52
CA VAL A 563 -18.00 -17.73 18.20
C VAL A 563 -18.64 -19.13 18.28
N THR A 564 -18.41 -19.85 19.38
CA THR A 564 -18.91 -21.23 19.56
C THR A 564 -20.21 -21.32 20.35
N THR A 565 -20.55 -20.31 21.17
CA THR A 565 -21.74 -20.35 22.00
C THR A 565 -22.97 -19.86 21.24
N ASN A 566 -24.09 -20.56 21.41
CA ASN A 566 -25.41 -20.17 20.91
C ASN A 566 -26.43 -20.36 22.04
N PHE A 567 -26.38 -19.48 23.04
CA PHE A 567 -27.10 -19.62 24.31
C PHE A 567 -28.61 -19.88 24.15
N PHE A 568 -29.28 -19.18 23.24
CA PHE A 568 -30.71 -19.33 22.96
C PHE A 568 -31.06 -20.37 21.88
N LYS A 569 -30.05 -21.07 21.33
CA LYS A 569 -30.21 -22.13 20.32
C LYS A 569 -30.95 -21.67 19.05
N HIS A 570 -30.57 -20.50 18.56
CA HIS A 570 -31.10 -19.92 17.32
C HIS A 570 -30.54 -20.64 16.09
N HIS A 571 -31.36 -20.84 15.05
CA HIS A 571 -31.01 -21.64 13.87
C HIS A 571 -31.57 -21.10 12.55
N ASN A 572 -32.45 -20.10 12.58
CA ASN A 572 -33.01 -19.54 11.36
C ASN A 572 -31.92 -18.83 10.55
N LYS A 573 -32.08 -18.81 9.23
CA LYS A 573 -31.20 -18.15 8.28
C LYS A 573 -31.87 -16.92 7.69
N LEU A 574 -31.05 -15.95 7.27
CA LEU A 574 -31.50 -14.71 6.64
C LEU A 574 -31.94 -15.00 5.19
N LYS A 575 -33.09 -14.45 4.77
CA LYS A 575 -33.45 -14.32 3.35
C LYS A 575 -32.93 -12.99 2.77
N ASN A 576 -33.09 -12.81 1.46
CA ASN A 576 -32.70 -11.59 0.74
C ASN A 576 -33.35 -10.32 1.30
N SER A 577 -34.52 -10.42 1.95
CA SER A 577 -35.20 -9.27 2.55
C SER A 577 -34.34 -8.50 3.57
N TRP A 578 -33.35 -9.16 4.17
CA TRP A 578 -32.38 -8.56 5.10
C TRP A 578 -31.23 -7.83 4.42
N TYR A 579 -31.07 -7.97 3.11
CA TYR A 579 -30.03 -7.33 2.30
C TYR A 579 -30.58 -6.24 1.38
N ASP A 580 -31.88 -6.25 1.08
CA ASP A 580 -32.55 -5.23 0.25
C ASP A 580 -33.42 -4.24 1.08
N GLY A 581 -33.72 -4.58 2.34
CA GLY A 581 -34.57 -3.76 3.21
C GLY A 581 -36.05 -3.82 2.83
N THR A 582 -36.56 -5.03 2.56
CA THR A 582 -37.99 -5.29 2.30
C THR A 582 -38.60 -6.29 3.29
N THR A 583 -38.23 -6.18 4.57
CA THR A 583 -38.70 -7.08 5.63
C THR A 583 -40.14 -6.79 6.07
N GLY A 584 -40.63 -5.57 5.83
CA GLY A 584 -41.94 -5.10 6.28
C GLY A 584 -41.96 -4.50 7.69
N ILE A 585 -40.78 -4.27 8.29
CA ILE A 585 -40.64 -3.50 9.54
C ILE A 585 -39.96 -2.17 9.22
N ASP A 586 -40.71 -1.06 9.24
CA ASP A 586 -40.22 0.23 8.73
C ASP A 586 -38.87 0.68 9.32
N PRO A 587 -38.63 0.64 10.66
CA PRO A 587 -37.34 1.02 11.21
C PRO A 587 -36.18 0.12 10.74
N LEU A 588 -36.44 -1.17 10.54
CA LEU A 588 -35.44 -2.13 10.07
C LEU A 588 -35.11 -1.91 8.60
N ASP A 589 -36.14 -1.77 7.76
CA ASP A 589 -35.99 -1.54 6.33
C ASP A 589 -35.27 -0.21 6.05
N HIS A 590 -35.57 0.82 6.83
CA HIS A 590 -34.84 2.09 6.79
C HIS A 590 -33.36 1.91 7.15
N THR A 591 -33.07 1.19 8.23
CA THR A 591 -31.69 0.94 8.68
C THR A 591 -30.90 0.16 7.63
N ILE A 592 -31.48 -0.91 7.05
CA ILE A 592 -30.84 -1.71 6.01
C ILE A 592 -30.53 -0.86 4.78
N LYS A 593 -31.49 -0.02 4.34
CA LYS A 593 -31.29 0.90 3.21
C LYS A 593 -30.18 1.92 3.48
N ASN A 594 -30.07 2.43 4.70
CA ASN A 594 -28.94 3.28 5.09
C ASN A 594 -27.61 2.52 5.05
N CYS A 595 -27.57 1.25 5.48
CA CYS A 595 -26.37 0.42 5.34
C CYS A 595 -25.99 0.19 3.86
N ILE A 596 -26.95 -0.10 2.98
CA ILE A 596 -26.69 -0.26 1.54
C ILE A 596 -26.10 1.03 0.95
N LYS A 597 -26.70 2.17 1.30
CA LYS A 597 -26.34 3.47 0.71
C LYS A 597 -25.02 4.04 1.26
N TYR A 598 -24.82 3.94 2.57
CA TYR A 598 -23.73 4.63 3.26
C TYR A 598 -22.69 3.68 3.87
N GLY A 599 -22.96 2.38 3.90
CA GLY A 599 -22.12 1.40 4.60
C GLY A 599 -22.04 1.64 6.12
N TRP A 600 -22.97 2.42 6.68
CA TRP A 600 -22.89 2.87 8.07
C TRP A 600 -24.24 3.35 8.62
N THR A 601 -24.49 3.02 9.88
CA THR A 601 -25.56 3.55 10.73
C THR A 601 -25.02 3.71 12.15
N HIS A 602 -25.69 4.49 12.98
CA HIS A 602 -25.21 4.76 14.33
C HIS A 602 -25.58 3.64 15.31
N HIS A 603 -24.95 3.66 16.49
CA HIS A 603 -24.90 2.50 17.40
C HIS A 603 -26.28 1.94 17.78
N ILE A 604 -27.26 2.80 18.06
CA ILE A 604 -28.56 2.34 18.56
C ILE A 604 -29.38 1.63 17.49
N GLU A 605 -29.23 1.99 16.20
CA GLU A 605 -29.85 1.28 15.09
C GLU A 605 -29.25 -0.14 14.97
N ARG A 606 -27.93 -0.26 15.11
CA ARG A 606 -27.24 -1.56 15.13
C ARG A 606 -27.75 -2.46 16.25
N LEU A 607 -27.87 -1.92 17.46
CA LEU A 607 -28.20 -2.66 18.68
C LEU A 607 -29.71 -2.95 18.79
N MET A 608 -30.53 -1.90 18.80
CA MET A 608 -31.95 -1.98 19.17
C MET A 608 -32.88 -2.24 17.97
N VAL A 609 -32.38 -2.06 16.74
CA VAL A 609 -33.13 -2.39 15.52
C VAL A 609 -32.58 -3.68 14.92
N VAL A 610 -31.40 -3.68 14.31
CA VAL A 610 -30.92 -4.83 13.52
C VAL A 610 -30.66 -6.05 14.41
N ALA A 611 -29.75 -5.94 15.38
CA ALA A 611 -29.36 -7.09 16.21
C ALA A 611 -30.53 -7.60 17.06
N ASN A 612 -31.30 -6.69 17.66
CA ASN A 612 -32.52 -7.03 18.40
C ASN A 612 -33.50 -7.83 17.53
N ILE A 613 -33.88 -7.35 16.35
CA ILE A 613 -34.89 -8.03 15.51
C ILE A 613 -34.35 -9.36 14.99
N MET A 614 -33.08 -9.45 14.61
CA MET A 614 -32.45 -10.73 14.24
C MET A 614 -32.45 -11.74 15.40
N ASN A 615 -32.18 -11.28 16.64
CA ASN A 615 -32.23 -12.11 17.84
C ASN A 615 -33.65 -12.64 18.11
N LEU A 616 -34.64 -11.73 18.09
CA LEU A 616 -36.05 -12.07 18.29
C LEU A 616 -36.60 -12.99 17.17
N SER A 617 -36.02 -12.90 15.97
CA SER A 617 -36.35 -13.74 14.81
C SER A 617 -35.61 -15.09 14.81
N ASN A 618 -34.87 -15.41 15.87
CA ASN A 618 -34.12 -16.64 16.05
C ASN A 618 -33.05 -16.91 14.98
N ILE A 619 -32.43 -15.87 14.43
CA ILE A 619 -31.37 -16.01 13.44
C ILE A 619 -30.10 -16.60 14.08
N GLU A 620 -29.44 -17.52 13.39
CA GLU A 620 -28.17 -18.09 13.83
C GLU A 620 -27.12 -16.98 14.08
N PRO A 621 -26.46 -16.94 15.25
CA PRO A 621 -25.56 -15.84 15.61
C PRO A 621 -24.41 -15.62 14.62
N LYS A 622 -23.91 -16.69 13.99
CA LYS A 622 -22.84 -16.59 12.97
C LYS A 622 -23.30 -15.88 11.71
N LEU A 623 -24.56 -16.04 11.32
CA LEU A 623 -25.14 -15.36 10.15
C LEU A 623 -25.39 -13.89 10.46
N VAL A 624 -25.83 -13.57 11.67
CA VAL A 624 -25.91 -12.17 12.13
C VAL A 624 -24.52 -11.53 12.11
N TYR A 625 -23.51 -12.19 12.69
CA TYR A 625 -22.13 -11.71 12.67
C TYR A 625 -21.64 -11.42 11.25
N ARG A 626 -21.85 -12.37 10.32
CA ARG A 626 -21.50 -12.22 8.92
C ARG A 626 -22.17 -11.00 8.29
N TRP A 627 -23.47 -10.82 8.49
CA TRP A 627 -24.21 -9.67 7.98
C TRP A 627 -23.62 -8.34 8.48
N PHE A 628 -23.27 -8.25 9.77
CA PHE A 628 -22.62 -7.05 10.32
C PHE A 628 -21.20 -6.82 9.75
N MET A 629 -20.47 -7.89 9.44
CA MET A 629 -19.15 -7.77 8.80
C MET A 629 -19.26 -7.27 7.35
N GLU A 630 -20.28 -7.70 6.62
CA GLU A 630 -20.52 -7.35 5.22
C GLU A 630 -21.11 -5.94 5.05
N MET A 631 -21.98 -5.49 5.95
CA MET A 631 -22.79 -4.27 5.75
C MET A 631 -22.19 -2.99 6.35
N TYR A 632 -21.11 -3.06 7.14
CA TYR A 632 -20.52 -1.91 7.82
C TYR A 632 -19.05 -1.69 7.46
N VAL A 633 -18.71 -0.45 7.05
CA VAL A 633 -17.34 -0.06 6.66
C VAL A 633 -16.34 0.00 7.83
N ASP A 634 -16.82 0.01 9.07
CA ASP A 634 -16.00 0.01 10.28
C ASP A 634 -15.83 -1.38 10.91
N SER A 635 -16.16 -2.43 10.17
CA SER A 635 -16.10 -3.81 10.63
C SER A 635 -14.67 -4.34 10.76
N SER A 636 -14.41 -5.05 11.86
CA SER A 636 -13.20 -5.84 12.12
C SER A 636 -13.55 -6.86 13.20
N ASP A 637 -12.92 -8.03 13.21
CA ASP A 637 -13.29 -9.11 14.15
C ASP A 637 -13.20 -8.62 15.61
N TRP A 638 -12.14 -7.86 15.93
CA TRP A 638 -11.86 -7.43 17.29
C TRP A 638 -12.92 -6.50 17.89
N VAL A 639 -13.68 -5.79 17.05
CA VAL A 639 -14.74 -4.88 17.50
C VAL A 639 -16.13 -5.47 17.25
N MET A 640 -16.34 -6.16 16.13
CA MET A 640 -17.67 -6.68 15.77
C MET A 640 -18.06 -7.92 16.57
N ALA A 641 -17.15 -8.87 16.80
CA ALA A 641 -17.51 -10.11 17.47
C ALA A 641 -18.06 -9.87 18.89
N PRO A 642 -17.41 -9.08 19.77
CA PRO A 642 -17.97 -8.72 21.07
C PRO A 642 -19.32 -7.98 21.01
N ASN A 643 -19.45 -7.03 20.07
CA ASN A 643 -20.67 -6.23 19.93
C ASN A 643 -21.85 -7.08 19.44
N VAL A 644 -21.62 -7.99 18.49
CA VAL A 644 -22.69 -8.82 17.93
C VAL A 644 -23.03 -9.98 18.88
N TYR A 645 -22.08 -10.87 19.17
CA TYR A 645 -22.35 -12.08 19.96
C TYR A 645 -22.70 -11.75 21.42
N GLY A 646 -22.00 -10.78 22.02
CA GLY A 646 -22.19 -10.41 23.42
C GLY A 646 -23.30 -9.39 23.63
N MET A 647 -23.11 -8.16 23.11
CA MET A 647 -24.04 -7.06 23.38
C MET A 647 -25.37 -7.20 22.63
N GLY A 648 -25.33 -7.45 21.32
CA GLY A 648 -26.51 -7.49 20.47
C GLY A 648 -27.37 -8.73 20.68
N LEU A 649 -26.75 -9.90 20.69
CA LEU A 649 -27.46 -11.19 20.68
C LEU A 649 -27.52 -11.87 22.05
N PHE A 650 -26.59 -11.56 22.95
CA PHE A 650 -26.40 -12.31 24.20
C PHE A 650 -26.17 -13.82 23.94
N SER A 651 -25.70 -14.18 22.75
CA SER A 651 -25.50 -15.56 22.32
C SER A 651 -24.32 -16.22 23.05
N ASP A 652 -23.42 -15.40 23.61
CA ASP A 652 -22.29 -15.82 24.44
C ASP A 652 -22.66 -16.24 25.88
N GLY A 653 -23.94 -16.08 26.25
CA GLY A 653 -24.47 -16.40 27.58
C GLY A 653 -24.13 -15.36 28.66
N GLY A 654 -23.78 -14.14 28.27
CA GLY A 654 -23.50 -13.03 29.18
C GLY A 654 -22.08 -13.04 29.73
N ILE A 655 -21.08 -13.03 28.82
CA ILE A 655 -19.67 -12.88 29.21
C ILE A 655 -19.47 -11.54 29.91
N PHE A 656 -19.94 -10.45 29.30
CA PHE A 656 -19.88 -9.10 29.86
C PHE A 656 -21.23 -8.38 29.89
N ALA A 657 -22.17 -8.73 28.99
CA ALA A 657 -23.53 -8.23 29.06
C ALA A 657 -24.26 -8.89 30.25
N THR A 658 -25.02 -8.10 31.01
CA THR A 658 -25.77 -8.59 32.19
C THR A 658 -27.20 -9.00 31.86
N LYS A 659 -27.73 -8.50 30.75
CA LYS A 659 -29.08 -8.75 30.25
C LYS A 659 -29.07 -8.68 28.71
N PRO A 660 -29.96 -9.40 28.02
CA PRO A 660 -30.16 -9.21 26.59
C PRO A 660 -30.77 -7.83 26.32
N TYR A 661 -30.28 -7.14 25.29
CA TYR A 661 -30.86 -5.89 24.81
C TYR A 661 -32.00 -6.20 23.84
N ILE A 662 -33.20 -6.40 24.38
CA ILE A 662 -34.41 -6.64 23.61
C ILE A 662 -35.43 -5.53 23.84
N CYS A 663 -36.18 -5.18 22.80
CA CYS A 663 -37.29 -4.22 22.93
C CYS A 663 -38.48 -4.55 22.02
N ALA A 664 -39.65 -4.08 22.46
CA ALA A 664 -40.90 -4.07 21.70
C ALA A 664 -41.04 -2.76 20.88
N SER A 665 -42.14 -2.62 20.14
CA SER A 665 -42.40 -1.44 19.30
C SER A 665 -42.43 -0.12 20.08
N SER A 666 -42.84 -0.16 21.36
CA SER A 666 -42.95 1.02 22.23
C SER A 666 -41.63 1.76 22.41
N TYR A 667 -40.50 1.04 22.49
CA TYR A 667 -39.18 1.65 22.57
C TYR A 667 -38.82 2.39 21.28
N LEU A 668 -39.02 1.73 20.12
CA LEU A 668 -38.73 2.32 18.82
C LEU A 668 -39.60 3.57 18.57
N LEU A 669 -40.89 3.53 18.88
CA LEU A 669 -41.78 4.71 18.78
C LEU A 669 -41.36 5.86 19.73
N LYS A 670 -40.83 5.52 20.91
CA LYS A 670 -40.33 6.52 21.86
C LYS A 670 -39.06 7.19 21.34
N MET A 671 -38.12 6.41 20.83
CA MET A 671 -36.78 6.90 20.47
C MET A 671 -36.66 7.39 19.03
N SER A 672 -37.67 7.16 18.19
CA SER A 672 -37.64 7.51 16.77
C SER A 672 -38.78 8.43 16.32
N ASP A 673 -38.68 8.94 15.08
CA ASP A 673 -39.77 9.67 14.40
C ASP A 673 -40.70 8.78 13.57
N PHE A 674 -40.53 7.45 13.60
CA PHE A 674 -41.44 6.50 12.96
C PHE A 674 -42.84 6.58 13.56
N LYS A 675 -43.85 6.40 12.70
CA LYS A 675 -45.26 6.38 13.09
C LYS A 675 -45.67 4.95 13.44
N ARG A 676 -46.72 4.85 14.27
CA ARG A 676 -47.36 3.56 14.54
C ARG A 676 -47.95 3.02 13.24
N GLY A 677 -47.70 1.73 12.97
CA GLY A 677 -48.21 1.00 11.82
C GLY A 677 -48.21 -0.50 12.11
N ASP A 678 -48.54 -1.31 11.10
CA ASP A 678 -48.70 -2.78 11.23
C ASP A 678 -47.44 -3.49 11.73
N TRP A 679 -46.26 -2.93 11.43
CA TRP A 679 -44.98 -3.43 11.93
C TRP A 679 -44.90 -3.44 13.47
N CYS A 680 -45.71 -2.64 14.17
CA CYS A 680 -45.74 -2.63 15.63
C CYS A 680 -46.22 -3.96 16.21
N ASP A 681 -47.20 -4.61 15.58
CA ASP A 681 -47.70 -5.91 16.02
C ASP A 681 -46.69 -7.02 15.74
N VAL A 682 -45.99 -6.93 14.61
CA VAL A 682 -44.87 -7.82 14.30
C VAL A 682 -43.79 -7.71 15.37
N MET A 683 -43.35 -6.49 15.68
CA MET A 683 -42.33 -6.23 16.71
C MET A 683 -42.74 -6.69 18.10
N ASP A 684 -43.97 -6.35 18.53
CA ASP A 684 -44.49 -6.78 19.83
C ASP A 684 -44.61 -8.31 19.90
N GLY A 685 -45.07 -8.94 18.82
CA GLY A 685 -45.15 -10.39 18.73
C GLY A 685 -43.79 -11.08 18.81
N LEU A 686 -42.80 -10.58 18.06
CA LEU A 686 -41.42 -11.08 18.10
C LEU A 686 -40.85 -10.99 19.53
N TYR A 687 -41.02 -9.85 20.18
CA TYR A 687 -40.56 -9.60 21.55
C TYR A 687 -41.19 -10.56 22.57
N TRP A 688 -42.53 -10.69 22.56
CA TRP A 688 -43.23 -11.51 23.55
C TRP A 688 -43.05 -13.01 23.31
N ARG A 689 -43.00 -13.46 22.04
CA ARG A 689 -42.69 -14.87 21.71
C ARG A 689 -41.29 -15.25 22.18
N PHE A 690 -40.31 -14.36 22.04
CA PHE A 690 -38.96 -14.61 22.54
C PHE A 690 -38.92 -14.77 24.06
N ILE A 691 -39.64 -13.92 24.80
CA ILE A 691 -39.74 -14.02 26.26
C ILE A 691 -40.45 -15.31 26.67
N GLU A 692 -41.54 -15.68 25.98
CA GLU A 692 -42.26 -16.92 26.26
C GLU A 692 -41.38 -18.16 26.05
N LYS A 693 -40.71 -18.24 24.90
CA LYS A 693 -39.79 -19.33 24.56
C LYS A 693 -38.67 -19.48 25.59
N ASN A 694 -38.21 -18.36 26.16
CA ASN A 694 -37.10 -18.32 27.11
C ASN A 694 -37.53 -18.04 28.56
N LYS A 695 -38.80 -18.32 28.90
CA LYS A 695 -39.41 -17.97 30.19
C LYS A 695 -38.55 -18.37 31.40
N ASN A 696 -37.95 -19.56 31.37
CA ASN A 696 -37.08 -20.05 32.45
C ASN A 696 -35.86 -19.16 32.71
N PHE A 697 -35.30 -18.52 31.69
CA PHE A 697 -34.20 -17.57 31.85
C PHE A 697 -34.72 -16.24 32.44
N PHE A 698 -35.80 -15.68 31.87
CA PHE A 698 -36.36 -14.41 32.30
C PHE A 698 -36.91 -14.44 33.73
N SER A 699 -37.49 -15.57 34.16
CA SER A 699 -38.04 -15.74 35.52
C SER A 699 -36.95 -15.78 36.61
N LYS A 700 -35.72 -16.17 36.29
CA LYS A 700 -34.62 -16.29 37.27
C LYS A 700 -34.01 -14.96 37.68
N ASN A 701 -34.20 -13.89 36.90
CA ASN A 701 -33.64 -12.57 37.19
C ASN A 701 -34.76 -11.63 37.63
N TYR A 702 -34.65 -11.07 38.83
CA TYR A 702 -35.67 -10.18 39.41
C TYR A 702 -36.11 -9.06 38.46
N ARG A 703 -35.15 -8.38 37.80
CA ARG A 703 -35.44 -7.28 36.87
C ARG A 703 -36.15 -7.72 35.59
N LEU A 704 -35.93 -8.97 35.16
CA LEU A 704 -36.51 -9.54 33.94
C LEU A 704 -37.83 -10.26 34.21
N SER A 705 -38.05 -10.75 35.43
CA SER A 705 -39.25 -11.49 35.83
C SER A 705 -40.55 -10.69 35.65
N MET A 706 -40.47 -9.36 35.70
CA MET A 706 -41.62 -8.49 35.43
C MET A 706 -42.16 -8.68 34.01
N MET A 707 -41.29 -8.93 33.02
CA MET A 707 -41.72 -9.19 31.64
C MET A 707 -42.59 -10.45 31.57
N VAL A 708 -42.22 -11.51 32.29
CA VAL A 708 -42.99 -12.75 32.36
C VAL A 708 -44.36 -12.52 32.99
N LYS A 709 -44.43 -11.74 34.08
CA LYS A 709 -45.70 -11.39 34.74
C LYS A 709 -46.63 -10.57 33.83
N ILE A 710 -46.07 -9.65 33.03
CA ILE A 710 -46.85 -8.86 32.06
C ILE A 710 -47.38 -9.78 30.96
N LEU A 711 -46.56 -10.70 30.45
CA LEU A 711 -46.96 -11.67 29.42
C LEU A 711 -48.10 -12.58 29.90
N GLU A 712 -48.05 -13.05 31.15
CA GLU A 712 -49.09 -13.91 31.74
C GLU A 712 -50.44 -13.20 31.91
N LYS A 713 -50.42 -11.89 32.07
CA LYS A 713 -51.62 -11.05 32.20
C LYS A 713 -52.10 -10.44 30.87
N MET A 714 -51.45 -10.79 29.76
CA MET A 714 -51.78 -10.23 28.46
C MET A 714 -53.12 -10.76 27.97
N ASP A 715 -53.95 -9.86 27.43
CA ASP A 715 -55.19 -10.21 26.75
C ASP A 715 -54.98 -11.27 25.66
N ARG A 716 -55.87 -12.27 25.60
CA ARG A 716 -55.72 -13.44 24.72
C ARG A 716 -55.84 -13.08 23.24
N GLU A 717 -56.80 -12.22 22.88
CA GLU A 717 -57.00 -11.79 21.50
C GLU A 717 -55.79 -10.99 21.01
N LYS A 718 -55.31 -10.06 21.84
CA LYS A 718 -54.08 -9.31 21.57
C LYS A 718 -52.89 -10.25 21.36
N LYS A 719 -52.71 -11.25 22.24
CA LYS A 719 -51.60 -12.19 22.17
C LYS A 719 -51.64 -13.01 20.87
N GLN A 720 -52.80 -13.53 20.49
CA GLN A 720 -52.98 -14.29 19.25
C GLN A 720 -52.65 -13.44 18.02
N ARG A 721 -53.16 -12.20 17.97
CA ARG A 721 -52.95 -11.26 16.88
C ARG A 721 -51.47 -10.93 16.64
N ILE A 722 -50.75 -10.55 17.70
CA ILE A 722 -49.32 -10.20 17.58
C ILE A 722 -48.46 -11.44 17.29
N TYR A 723 -48.82 -12.62 17.79
CA TYR A 723 -48.07 -13.85 17.53
C TYR A 723 -48.19 -14.29 16.08
N LEU A 724 -49.40 -14.22 15.50
CA LEU A 724 -49.63 -14.50 14.09
C LEU A 724 -48.82 -13.55 13.19
N ALA A 725 -48.80 -12.26 13.53
CA ALA A 725 -48.00 -11.27 12.81
C ALA A 725 -46.49 -11.61 12.84
N ALA A 726 -45.96 -11.98 14.01
CA ALA A 726 -44.57 -12.39 14.16
C ALA A 726 -44.23 -13.71 13.44
N GLU A 727 -45.16 -14.68 13.41
CA GLU A 727 -44.97 -15.94 12.69
C GLU A 727 -44.93 -15.74 11.19
N ASN A 728 -45.84 -14.93 10.66
CA ASN A 728 -45.84 -14.55 9.26
C ASN A 728 -44.54 -13.82 8.88
N PHE A 729 -44.06 -12.91 9.72
CA PHE A 729 -42.78 -12.24 9.51
C PHE A 729 -41.62 -13.24 9.46
N ILE A 730 -41.49 -14.14 10.44
CA ILE A 730 -40.40 -15.13 10.46
C ILE A 730 -40.49 -16.03 9.23
N LYS A 731 -41.69 -16.54 8.88
CA LYS A 731 -41.90 -17.38 7.70
C LYS A 731 -41.48 -16.68 6.42
N ASN A 732 -41.84 -15.40 6.26
CA ASN A 732 -41.57 -14.64 5.06
C ASN A 732 -40.10 -14.22 4.93
N ASN A 733 -39.45 -13.89 6.05
CA ASN A 733 -38.11 -13.28 6.07
C ASN A 733 -36.98 -14.22 6.51
N THR A 734 -37.27 -15.46 6.89
CA THR A 734 -36.24 -16.43 7.30
C THR A 734 -36.44 -17.79 6.64
N THR A 735 -35.39 -18.61 6.63
CA THR A 735 -35.45 -20.04 6.29
C THR A 735 -34.95 -20.88 7.46
N SER A 736 -35.47 -22.10 7.59
CA SER A 736 -35.08 -23.06 8.63
C SER A 736 -33.71 -23.70 8.37
#